data_AF-A0ABC9U0M6-F1
#
_entry.id   AF-A0ABC9U0M6-F1
#
_cell.length_a   1.000
_cell.length_b   1.000
_cell.length_c   1.000
_cell.angle_alpha   90.00
_cell.angle_beta   90.00
_cell.angle_gamma   90.00
#
_symmetry.space_group_name_H-M   'P 1'
#
loop_
_entity.id
_entity.type
_entity.pdbx_description
1 polymer ?
#
loop_
_entity_poly.entity_id
_entity_poly.type
_entity_poly.pdbx_seq_one_letter_code
_entity_poly.pdbx_strand_id
1 'polypeptide(L)'
;MMKYWEMFKEENEAVKERHELALERIGQFKTEETVAEPYRSYFRKAAEFIMLAEKVYGMQERGELEALSLDEAKKLNIKLYEDVLPGNYEESFCNPAFAVAALGRDFGQYLAFLLTEIRGMIVYAYESRLTDMTILEEVLIEVYNLFESEEPELKEVKEVLYYFVSDYCDVMLTYRVRETLDPSLDFAKSIIMDSDLTDLRYLYRFGEYISDSELKIAAFLNSLPEETVRKMADTYTEGIRKGFVASGRSYKSKKTVQIRYHIGFERMIRMAVENFRKLGLEPVISRAAVGTVNRAAARTNGYHGTPANRQYDYDHRYDNAIYMDKAFKERKLSVLKVAYEECRTLAKAYAGPAVLETFGEEGFTPENKKEAFALSEKQEKLLLSYSNESMQIADAYVPGMETSFTIIAFPLPEIGDNFEKIFEETIRINTLDYELYRDIQQCIIDALDQADHVMVYGMGENRTKLKVALRRLKNPAKETNFENCVADVNIPVGEVFTSPVLSGTEGTLFVGSVYIGDFQFKDLYMEFKDGRVADYGCANFEDEKEGRALVKQIIMKNHDSLPMGEFAIGTNTTAYEVAQRYQILDKFPILIAEKTGPHFAVGDTCYSWMEDCPMFNPDGKEIVAKENEISVRRNEDPCAAYFSCHTDITIPYSELDRIEAVHEDGTKTAIIAGGRFVLPGTEKLNEPLDSLNN
;
A
#
# COMPACT_ATOMS: atom_id res chain seq x y z
N MET A 1 11.50 16.52 26.65
CA MET A 1 11.43 15.24 25.93
C MET A 1 12.86 14.83 25.63
N MET A 2 13.18 13.55 25.80
CA MET A 2 14.44 12.99 25.32
C MET A 2 14.41 13.08 23.79
N LYS A 3 15.48 13.53 23.15
CA LYS A 3 15.52 13.65 21.68
C LYS A 3 15.61 12.24 21.08
N TYR A 4 15.03 12.02 19.89
CA TYR A 4 14.94 10.70 19.27
C TYR A 4 16.30 9.96 19.20
N TRP A 5 17.37 10.66 18.83
CA TRP A 5 18.72 10.08 18.76
C TRP A 5 19.32 9.68 20.11
N GLU A 6 18.83 10.22 21.23
CA GLU A 6 19.25 9.78 22.57
C GLU A 6 18.76 8.36 22.88
N MET A 7 17.71 7.86 22.17
CA MET A 7 17.24 6.48 22.29
C MET A 7 18.26 5.47 21.77
N PHE A 8 18.98 5.81 20.70
CA PHE A 8 19.97 4.94 20.08
C PHE A 8 21.36 5.13 20.66
N LYS A 9 21.54 5.96 21.69
CA LYS A 9 22.87 6.28 22.20
C LYS A 9 23.66 5.04 22.65
N GLU A 10 23.02 4.14 23.40
CA GLU A 10 23.68 2.91 23.86
C GLU A 10 24.00 1.96 22.69
N GLU A 11 23.07 1.82 21.75
CA GLU A 11 23.25 1.00 20.54
C GLU A 11 24.37 1.56 19.64
N ASN A 12 24.38 2.87 19.42
CA ASN A 12 25.38 3.57 18.61
C ASN A 12 26.77 3.49 19.27
N GLU A 13 26.89 3.71 20.58
CA GLU A 13 28.17 3.57 21.27
C GLU A 13 28.70 2.13 21.23
N ALA A 14 27.84 1.11 21.14
CA ALA A 14 28.26 -0.28 21.02
C ALA A 14 28.88 -0.63 19.64
N VAL A 15 28.54 0.11 18.58
CA VAL A 15 29.06 -0.13 17.22
C VAL A 15 30.09 0.91 16.77
N LYS A 16 30.25 2.00 17.52
CA LYS A 16 31.09 3.15 17.17
C LYS A 16 32.52 2.82 16.73
N GLU A 17 33.21 1.95 17.47
CA GLU A 17 34.58 1.55 17.10
C GLU A 17 34.62 0.84 15.74
N ARG A 18 33.65 -0.06 15.48
CA ARG A 18 33.54 -0.75 14.19
C ARG A 18 33.22 0.22 13.06
N HIS A 19 32.29 1.14 13.31
CA HIS A 19 31.92 2.22 12.38
C HIS A 19 33.12 3.08 11.98
N GLU A 20 33.87 3.58 12.97
CA GLU A 20 35.05 4.41 12.73
C GLU A 20 36.12 3.68 11.90
N LEU A 21 36.36 2.39 12.19
CA LEU A 21 37.29 1.55 11.43
C LEU A 21 36.80 1.27 10.01
N ALA A 22 35.50 1.00 9.83
CA ALA A 22 34.90 0.75 8.53
C ALA A 22 34.97 2.00 7.63
N LEU A 23 34.65 3.18 8.18
CA LEU A 23 34.80 4.45 7.48
C LEU A 23 36.24 4.78 7.11
N GLU A 24 37.21 4.52 8.00
CA GLU A 24 38.63 4.69 7.68
C GLU A 24 39.02 3.82 6.48
N ARG A 25 38.57 2.56 6.44
CA ARG A 25 38.83 1.65 5.34
C ARG A 25 38.16 2.09 4.04
N ILE A 26 36.87 2.43 4.07
CA ILE A 26 36.11 2.89 2.89
C ILE A 26 36.70 4.18 2.32
N GLY A 27 37.19 5.08 3.19
CA GLY A 27 37.87 6.31 2.78
C GLY A 27 39.11 6.07 1.91
N GLN A 28 39.75 4.91 2.02
CA GLN A 28 40.94 4.54 1.23
C GLN A 28 40.60 4.13 -0.21
N PHE A 29 39.37 3.67 -0.49
CA PHE A 29 38.94 3.20 -1.83
C PHE A 29 39.11 4.25 -2.92
N LYS A 30 39.05 5.54 -2.54
CA LYS A 30 39.22 6.66 -3.46
C LYS A 30 40.60 6.70 -4.13
N THR A 31 41.63 6.29 -3.40
CA THR A 31 43.04 6.38 -3.84
C THR A 31 43.67 5.03 -4.11
N GLU A 32 43.13 3.96 -3.53
CA GLU A 32 43.63 2.62 -3.77
C GLU A 32 43.35 2.14 -5.21
N GLU A 33 44.23 1.26 -5.65
CA GLU A 33 44.21 0.64 -6.98
C GLU A 33 44.28 -0.89 -6.89
N THR A 34 43.97 -1.46 -5.72
CA THR A 34 43.99 -2.92 -5.49
C THR A 34 42.91 -3.64 -6.27
N VAL A 35 41.70 -3.05 -6.38
CA VAL A 35 40.64 -3.54 -7.27
C VAL A 35 40.87 -3.09 -8.71
N ALA A 36 40.68 -3.97 -9.70
CA ALA A 36 40.81 -3.63 -11.12
C ALA A 36 39.58 -2.85 -11.68
N GLU A 37 39.77 -2.11 -12.77
CA GLU A 37 38.64 -1.62 -13.57
C GLU A 37 37.97 -2.80 -14.30
N PRO A 38 36.62 -2.79 -14.49
CA PRO A 38 35.70 -1.68 -14.23
C PRO A 38 35.14 -1.59 -12.79
N TYR A 39 35.40 -2.58 -11.92
CA TYR A 39 34.82 -2.64 -10.57
C TYR A 39 35.30 -1.53 -9.63
N ARG A 40 36.54 -1.05 -9.82
CA ARG A 40 37.11 0.07 -9.06
C ARG A 40 36.22 1.31 -9.13
N SER A 41 35.67 1.61 -10.31
CA SER A 41 34.76 2.75 -10.51
C SER A 41 33.48 2.62 -9.67
N TYR A 42 32.92 1.42 -9.56
CA TYR A 42 31.76 1.13 -8.70
C TYR A 42 32.08 1.38 -7.21
N PHE A 43 33.16 0.80 -6.69
CA PHE A 43 33.50 0.94 -5.27
C PHE A 43 33.84 2.37 -4.87
N ARG A 44 34.46 3.14 -5.76
CA ARG A 44 34.68 4.58 -5.54
C ARG A 44 33.36 5.35 -5.45
N LYS A 45 32.38 5.02 -6.30
CA LYS A 45 31.05 5.63 -6.24
C LYS A 45 30.28 5.26 -4.97
N ALA A 46 30.32 3.99 -4.57
CA ALA A 46 29.74 3.54 -3.31
C ALA A 46 30.39 4.25 -2.11
N ALA A 47 31.72 4.34 -2.06
CA ALA A 47 32.45 5.05 -1.00
C ALA A 47 32.10 6.55 -0.97
N GLU A 48 32.03 7.22 -2.13
CA GLU A 48 31.61 8.64 -2.23
C GLU A 48 30.22 8.86 -1.62
N PHE A 49 29.29 7.93 -1.86
CA PHE A 49 27.95 7.98 -1.32
C PHE A 49 27.92 7.73 0.20
N ILE A 50 28.63 6.71 0.70
CA ILE A 50 28.73 6.41 2.14
C ILE A 50 29.28 7.62 2.90
N MET A 51 30.33 8.26 2.38
CA MET A 51 30.90 9.47 2.99
C MET A 51 29.91 10.66 3.00
N LEU A 52 28.99 10.71 2.04
CA LEU A 52 27.91 11.71 2.04
C LEU A 52 26.87 11.38 3.12
N ALA A 53 26.47 10.12 3.26
CA ALA A 53 25.54 9.68 4.31
C ALA A 53 26.13 9.89 5.72
N GLU A 54 27.41 9.57 5.92
CA GLU A 54 28.13 9.84 7.17
C GLU A 54 28.15 11.33 7.51
N LYS A 55 28.36 12.19 6.51
CA LYS A 55 28.26 13.64 6.73
C LYS A 55 26.88 14.03 7.27
N VAL A 56 25.81 13.44 6.74
CA VAL A 56 24.43 13.67 7.22
C VAL A 56 24.26 13.16 8.64
N TYR A 57 24.76 11.96 8.96
CA TYR A 57 24.70 11.40 10.32
C TYR A 57 25.38 12.34 11.32
N GLY A 58 26.61 12.79 11.03
CA GLY A 58 27.30 13.73 11.90
C GLY A 58 26.57 15.08 12.04
N MET A 59 25.92 15.57 10.98
CA MET A 59 25.08 16.78 11.07
C MET A 59 23.84 16.54 11.94
N GLN A 60 23.22 15.36 11.87
CA GLN A 60 22.08 14.98 12.70
C GLN A 60 22.47 14.93 14.19
N GLU A 61 23.58 14.27 14.53
CA GLU A 61 24.05 14.17 15.92
C GLU A 61 24.35 15.54 16.55
N ARG A 62 24.88 16.48 15.75
CA ARG A 62 25.17 17.85 16.20
C ARG A 62 23.96 18.79 16.14
N GLY A 63 22.82 18.32 15.63
CA GLY A 63 21.61 19.14 15.43
C GLY A 63 21.75 20.20 14.34
N GLU A 64 22.71 20.04 13.43
CA GLU A 64 22.99 20.99 12.35
C GLU A 64 21.96 20.92 11.22
N LEU A 65 21.30 19.76 11.04
CA LEU A 65 20.25 19.61 10.03
C LEU A 65 19.07 20.55 10.27
N GLU A 66 18.72 20.84 11.52
CA GLU A 66 17.64 21.78 11.90
C GLU A 66 18.00 23.24 11.59
N ALA A 67 19.30 23.55 11.52
CA ALA A 67 19.81 24.91 11.31
C ALA A 67 19.94 25.28 9.82
N LEU A 68 19.78 24.31 8.91
CA LEU A 68 19.87 24.57 7.47
C LEU A 68 18.82 25.59 7.01
N SER A 69 19.22 26.48 6.11
CA SER A 69 18.26 27.25 5.32
C SER A 69 17.51 26.33 4.36
N LEU A 70 16.37 26.81 3.83
CA LEU A 70 15.57 26.04 2.87
C LEU A 70 16.37 25.67 1.60
N ASP A 71 17.19 26.59 1.11
CA ASP A 71 18.05 26.36 -0.07
C ASP A 71 19.15 25.32 0.22
N GLU A 72 19.77 25.37 1.41
CA GLU A 72 20.77 24.37 1.81
C GLU A 72 20.15 22.99 2.01
N ALA A 73 18.97 22.90 2.64
CA ALA A 73 18.24 21.65 2.81
C ALA A 73 17.84 21.04 1.46
N LYS A 74 17.32 21.86 0.53
CA LYS A 74 16.98 21.43 -0.83
C LYS A 74 18.20 20.93 -1.59
N LYS A 75 19.33 21.64 -1.51
CA LYS A 75 20.59 21.22 -2.15
C LYS A 75 21.11 19.90 -1.59
N LEU A 76 21.06 19.72 -0.27
CA LEU A 76 21.46 18.47 0.36
C LEU A 76 20.54 17.32 -0.08
N ASN A 77 19.22 17.54 -0.08
CA ASN A 77 18.25 16.54 -0.52
C ASN A 77 18.48 16.10 -1.97
N ILE A 78 18.62 17.06 -2.91
CA ILE A 78 18.94 16.73 -4.32
C ILE A 78 20.24 15.93 -4.41
N LYS A 79 21.28 16.35 -3.67
CA LYS A 79 22.58 15.67 -3.70
C LYS A 79 22.51 14.22 -3.20
N LEU A 80 21.65 13.93 -2.23
CA LEU A 80 21.48 12.56 -1.70
C LEU A 80 20.80 11.63 -2.70
N TYR A 81 19.97 12.16 -3.60
CA TYR A 81 19.22 11.37 -4.60
C TYR A 81 19.73 11.53 -6.04
N GLU A 82 20.76 12.37 -6.26
CA GLU A 82 21.18 12.88 -7.57
C GLU A 82 21.36 11.79 -8.63
N ASP A 83 22.03 10.69 -8.28
CA ASP A 83 22.33 9.58 -9.18
C ASP A 83 21.11 8.73 -9.54
N VAL A 84 20.06 8.71 -8.72
CA VAL A 84 18.82 7.96 -9.02
C VAL A 84 17.72 8.83 -9.61
N LEU A 85 17.89 10.16 -9.66
CA LEU A 85 16.93 11.06 -10.30
C LEU A 85 16.78 10.77 -11.81
N PRO A 86 15.59 11.04 -12.39
CA PRO A 86 15.38 10.95 -13.84
C PRO A 86 16.43 11.75 -14.61
N GLY A 87 16.99 11.16 -15.67
CA GLY A 87 18.07 11.72 -16.47
C GLY A 87 19.47 11.28 -16.05
N ASN A 88 19.73 11.14 -14.74
CA ASN A 88 21.01 10.61 -14.23
C ASN A 88 20.97 9.08 -14.03
N TYR A 89 19.77 8.54 -13.78
CA TYR A 89 19.59 7.11 -13.50
C TYR A 89 20.10 6.19 -14.62
N GLU A 90 20.08 6.61 -15.88
CA GLU A 90 20.61 5.80 -17.00
C GLU A 90 22.13 5.60 -16.94
N GLU A 91 22.85 6.41 -16.16
CA GLU A 91 24.30 6.29 -15.92
C GLU A 91 24.63 5.91 -14.47
N SER A 92 23.64 5.47 -13.70
CA SER A 92 23.81 5.08 -12.30
C SER A 92 24.09 3.61 -12.14
N PHE A 93 24.99 3.26 -11.22
CA PHE A 93 25.21 1.87 -10.81
C PHE A 93 24.00 1.25 -10.09
N CYS A 94 23.02 2.05 -9.67
CA CYS A 94 21.73 1.54 -9.23
C CYS A 94 20.88 1.04 -10.40
N ASN A 95 21.09 1.50 -11.63
CA ASN A 95 20.32 1.00 -12.77
C ASN A 95 20.88 -0.36 -13.20
N PRO A 96 20.10 -1.46 -13.13
CA PRO A 96 20.63 -2.79 -13.44
C PRO A 96 21.15 -2.91 -14.87
N ALA A 97 20.56 -2.20 -15.83
CA ALA A 97 21.02 -2.21 -17.23
C ALA A 97 22.40 -1.53 -17.37
N PHE A 98 22.59 -0.38 -16.72
CA PHE A 98 23.88 0.31 -16.70
C PHE A 98 24.93 -0.51 -15.95
N ALA A 99 24.60 -1.00 -14.75
CA ALA A 99 25.51 -1.80 -13.94
C ALA A 99 25.99 -3.06 -14.67
N VAL A 100 25.09 -3.78 -15.36
CA VAL A 100 25.44 -4.94 -16.18
C VAL A 100 26.29 -4.55 -17.40
N ALA A 101 25.98 -3.45 -18.06
CA ALA A 101 26.77 -2.98 -19.19
C ALA A 101 28.20 -2.59 -18.76
N ALA A 102 28.35 -1.97 -17.58
CA ALA A 102 29.62 -1.50 -17.07
C ALA A 102 30.46 -2.60 -16.38
N LEU A 103 29.82 -3.51 -15.64
CA LEU A 103 30.48 -4.47 -14.74
C LEU A 103 30.30 -5.94 -15.18
N GLY A 104 29.66 -6.18 -16.32
CA GLY A 104 29.33 -7.51 -16.80
C GLY A 104 28.03 -8.05 -16.18
N ARG A 105 27.41 -9.01 -16.88
CA ARG A 105 26.08 -9.55 -16.53
C ARG A 105 26.03 -10.13 -15.13
N ASP A 106 27.06 -10.86 -14.76
CA ASP A 106 27.06 -11.65 -13.53
C ASP A 106 27.24 -10.76 -12.30
N PHE A 107 28.17 -9.80 -12.31
CA PHE A 107 28.41 -8.92 -11.14
C PHE A 107 27.54 -7.68 -11.12
N GLY A 108 27.23 -7.09 -12.29
CA GLY A 108 26.48 -5.83 -12.38
C GLY A 108 25.13 -5.88 -11.66
N GLN A 109 24.38 -6.99 -11.78
CA GLN A 109 23.09 -7.15 -11.10
C GLN A 109 23.22 -7.13 -9.58
N TYR A 110 24.18 -7.87 -9.03
CA TYR A 110 24.37 -8.02 -7.59
C TYR A 110 24.99 -6.77 -6.95
N LEU A 111 25.86 -6.07 -7.69
CA LEU A 111 26.42 -4.79 -7.24
C LEU A 111 25.39 -3.66 -7.32
N ALA A 112 24.47 -3.67 -8.30
CA ALA A 112 23.33 -2.75 -8.30
C ALA A 112 22.45 -2.94 -7.06
N PHE A 113 22.14 -4.19 -6.71
CA PHE A 113 21.44 -4.54 -5.46
C PHE A 113 22.17 -3.99 -4.22
N LEU A 114 23.47 -4.25 -4.09
CA LEU A 114 24.25 -3.80 -2.94
C LEU A 114 24.22 -2.27 -2.81
N LEU A 115 24.40 -1.54 -3.91
CA LEU A 115 24.33 -0.08 -3.87
C LEU A 115 22.93 0.40 -3.48
N THR A 116 21.87 -0.25 -3.97
CA THR A 116 20.48 0.05 -3.58
C THR A 116 20.23 -0.16 -2.09
N GLU A 117 20.79 -1.20 -1.45
CA GLU A 117 20.72 -1.37 0.01
C GLU A 117 21.56 -0.31 0.75
N ILE A 118 22.76 0.02 0.26
CA ILE A 118 23.61 1.10 0.81
C ILE A 118 22.87 2.45 0.79
N ARG A 119 22.05 2.71 -0.23
CA ARG A 119 21.24 3.94 -0.30
C ARG A 119 20.25 4.10 0.86
N GLY A 120 19.90 3.01 1.56
CA GLY A 120 19.13 3.06 2.80
C GLY A 120 19.80 3.86 3.92
N MET A 121 21.13 4.07 3.84
CA MET A 121 21.87 4.91 4.79
C MET A 121 21.39 6.35 4.87
N ILE A 122 20.71 6.88 3.84
CA ILE A 122 20.09 8.21 3.94
C ILE A 122 19.15 8.23 5.13
N VAL A 123 18.23 7.27 5.19
CA VAL A 123 17.25 7.16 6.28
C VAL A 123 17.93 6.88 7.61
N TYR A 124 18.88 5.95 7.64
CA TYR A 124 19.59 5.59 8.88
C TYR A 124 20.39 6.76 9.45
N ALA A 125 20.97 7.61 8.61
CA ALA A 125 21.67 8.82 9.04
C ALA A 125 20.72 9.83 9.72
N TYR A 126 19.55 10.10 9.11
CA TYR A 126 18.54 11.00 9.69
C TYR A 126 17.92 10.45 10.98
N GLU A 127 17.71 9.13 11.05
CA GLU A 127 17.15 8.45 12.24
C GLU A 127 18.22 8.11 13.29
N SER A 128 19.50 8.46 13.05
CA SER A 128 20.62 8.16 13.95
C SER A 128 20.81 6.67 14.26
N ARG A 129 20.55 5.81 13.27
CA ARG A 129 20.68 4.35 13.34
C ARG A 129 22.06 3.90 12.87
N LEU A 130 23.07 4.07 13.73
CA LEU A 130 24.47 3.80 13.37
C LEU A 130 24.71 2.33 13.06
N THR A 131 24.07 1.42 13.81
CA THR A 131 24.17 -0.04 13.61
C THR A 131 23.86 -0.45 12.17
N ASP A 132 22.76 0.07 11.60
CA ASP A 132 22.37 -0.26 10.23
C ASP A 132 23.36 0.30 9.19
N MET A 133 23.94 1.48 9.44
CA MET A 133 24.99 2.05 8.59
C MET A 133 26.25 1.19 8.63
N THR A 134 26.75 0.86 9.82
CA THR A 134 27.96 0.05 10.02
C THR A 134 27.83 -1.33 9.36
N ILE A 135 26.66 -1.97 9.44
CA ILE A 135 26.40 -3.26 8.77
C ILE A 135 26.64 -3.15 7.26
N LEU A 136 26.07 -2.14 6.61
CA LEU A 136 26.19 -1.93 5.17
C LEU A 136 27.62 -1.55 4.75
N GLU A 137 28.34 -0.81 5.59
CA GLU A 137 29.76 -0.51 5.41
C GLU A 137 30.62 -1.77 5.43
N GLU A 138 30.41 -2.63 6.42
CA GLU A 138 31.12 -3.90 6.55
C GLU A 138 30.85 -4.82 5.35
N VAL A 139 29.61 -4.88 4.86
CA VAL A 139 29.27 -5.66 3.67
C VAL A 139 29.95 -5.11 2.43
N LEU A 140 30.01 -3.77 2.25
CA LEU A 140 30.75 -3.19 1.15
C LEU A 140 32.24 -3.53 1.22
N ILE A 141 32.84 -3.50 2.42
CA ILE A 141 34.24 -3.87 2.63
C ILE A 141 34.47 -5.35 2.32
N GLU A 142 33.60 -6.23 2.78
CA GLU A 142 33.69 -7.67 2.51
C GLU A 142 33.63 -7.94 1.00
N VAL A 143 32.69 -7.32 0.29
CA VAL A 143 32.60 -7.42 -1.17
C VAL A 143 33.82 -6.79 -1.84
N TYR A 144 34.31 -5.63 -1.40
CA TYR A 144 35.52 -5.00 -1.95
C TYR A 144 36.74 -5.92 -1.86
N ASN A 145 36.94 -6.55 -0.70
CA ASN A 145 38.08 -7.42 -0.44
C ASN A 145 38.10 -8.65 -1.39
N LEU A 146 36.94 -9.15 -1.83
CA LEU A 146 36.86 -10.21 -2.84
C LEU A 146 37.46 -9.78 -4.19
N PHE A 147 37.45 -8.48 -4.52
CA PHE A 147 37.96 -7.94 -5.79
C PHE A 147 39.40 -7.42 -5.73
N GLU A 148 40.09 -7.44 -4.57
CA GLU A 148 41.45 -6.87 -4.42
C GLU A 148 42.57 -7.68 -5.11
N SER A 149 42.27 -8.87 -5.65
CA SER A 149 43.24 -9.73 -6.32
C SER A 149 42.82 -10.04 -7.76
N GLU A 150 42.31 -11.25 -8.01
CA GLU A 150 41.72 -11.64 -9.29
C GLU A 150 40.20 -11.40 -9.23
N GLU A 151 39.51 -11.43 -10.37
CA GLU A 151 38.04 -11.38 -10.38
C GLU A 151 37.49 -12.56 -9.58
N PRO A 152 36.65 -12.35 -8.55
CA PRO A 152 36.20 -13.42 -7.68
C PRO A 152 35.27 -14.38 -8.41
N GLU A 153 34.97 -15.53 -7.82
CA GLU A 153 33.85 -16.32 -8.31
C GLU A 153 32.53 -15.62 -7.96
N LEU A 154 31.60 -15.55 -8.91
CA LEU A 154 30.28 -14.96 -8.67
C LEU A 154 29.59 -15.54 -7.42
N LYS A 155 29.82 -16.83 -7.13
CA LYS A 155 29.26 -17.50 -5.96
C LYS A 155 29.68 -16.83 -4.64
N GLU A 156 30.92 -16.34 -4.54
CA GLU A 156 31.44 -15.69 -3.34
C GLU A 156 30.67 -14.39 -3.06
N VAL A 157 30.45 -13.56 -4.09
CA VAL A 157 29.66 -12.32 -3.96
C VAL A 157 28.21 -12.64 -3.59
N LYS A 158 27.60 -13.67 -4.19
CA LYS A 158 26.23 -14.09 -3.85
C LYS A 158 26.11 -14.55 -2.39
N GLU A 159 27.12 -15.27 -1.89
CA GLU A 159 27.14 -15.76 -0.52
C GLU A 159 27.22 -14.60 0.47
N VAL A 160 28.10 -13.62 0.27
CA VAL A 160 28.18 -12.41 1.11
C VAL A 160 26.83 -11.70 1.17
N LEU A 161 26.19 -11.47 0.01
CA LEU A 161 24.90 -10.76 -0.03
C LEU A 161 23.75 -11.57 0.57
N TYR A 162 23.74 -12.89 0.39
CA TYR A 162 22.77 -13.78 1.03
C TYR A 162 22.92 -13.75 2.55
N TYR A 163 24.15 -13.86 3.06
CA TYR A 163 24.42 -13.90 4.50
C TYR A 163 24.26 -12.53 5.16
N PHE A 164 24.55 -11.42 4.47
CA PHE A 164 24.13 -10.09 4.92
C PHE A 164 22.63 -10.05 5.25
N VAL A 165 21.79 -10.48 4.31
CA VAL A 165 20.32 -10.46 4.51
C VAL A 165 19.89 -11.48 5.55
N SER A 166 20.44 -12.69 5.52
CA SER A 166 20.10 -13.75 6.46
C SER A 166 20.53 -13.39 7.88
N ASP A 167 21.80 -13.09 8.09
CA ASP A 167 22.41 -12.94 9.42
C ASP A 167 21.82 -11.75 10.14
N TYR A 168 21.68 -10.60 9.47
CA TYR A 168 21.08 -9.39 10.03
C TYR A 168 19.54 -9.35 9.94
N CYS A 169 18.89 -10.44 9.53
CA CYS A 169 17.42 -10.52 9.53
C CYS A 169 16.84 -10.29 10.93
N ASP A 170 17.52 -10.72 11.99
CA ASP A 170 17.10 -10.50 13.37
C ASP A 170 17.18 -9.03 13.78
N VAL A 171 18.21 -8.31 13.39
CA VAL A 171 18.31 -6.85 13.60
C VAL A 171 17.21 -6.11 12.82
N MET A 172 17.11 -6.35 11.50
CA MET A 172 16.23 -5.59 10.61
C MET A 172 14.74 -5.85 10.88
N LEU A 173 14.36 -7.11 11.14
CA LEU A 173 12.95 -7.48 11.31
C LEU A 173 12.45 -7.18 12.73
N THR A 174 13.27 -7.36 13.77
CA THR A 174 12.87 -7.02 15.14
C THR A 174 12.65 -5.52 15.30
N TYR A 175 13.57 -4.70 14.77
CA TYR A 175 13.38 -3.25 14.72
C TYR A 175 12.09 -2.91 13.99
N ARG A 176 11.82 -3.52 12.82
CA ARG A 176 10.62 -3.23 12.04
C ARG A 176 9.33 -3.53 12.80
N VAL A 177 9.23 -4.67 13.48
CA VAL A 177 8.04 -4.98 14.30
C VAL A 177 7.86 -3.96 15.40
N ARG A 178 8.94 -3.64 16.13
CA ARG A 178 8.92 -2.62 17.20
C ARG A 178 8.51 -1.25 16.67
N GLU A 179 9.07 -0.80 15.54
CA GLU A 179 8.78 0.47 14.89
C GLU A 179 7.28 0.66 14.61
N THR A 180 6.57 -0.42 14.28
CA THR A 180 5.13 -0.37 13.99
C THR A 180 4.23 -0.39 15.23
N LEU A 181 4.78 -0.66 16.43
CA LEU A 181 4.01 -0.91 17.64
C LEU A 181 4.39 0.01 18.82
N ASP A 182 5.64 0.48 18.87
CA ASP A 182 6.23 1.21 19.99
C ASP A 182 6.07 2.73 19.82
N PRO A 183 5.21 3.40 20.59
CA PRO A 183 4.98 4.84 20.47
C PRO A 183 6.15 5.69 21.00
N SER A 184 7.16 5.07 21.63
CA SER A 184 8.38 5.75 22.03
C SER A 184 9.33 6.00 20.86
N LEU A 185 9.24 5.21 19.78
CA LEU A 185 9.95 5.46 18.53
C LEU A 185 9.23 6.60 17.79
N ASP A 186 9.56 7.84 18.13
CA ASP A 186 8.76 9.02 17.82
C ASP A 186 9.36 9.97 16.78
N PHE A 187 10.35 9.55 15.98
CA PHE A 187 11.03 10.39 14.97
C PHE A 187 10.09 11.30 14.18
N ALA A 188 9.19 10.72 13.38
CA ALA A 188 8.23 11.47 12.57
C ALA A 188 7.25 12.27 13.45
N LYS A 189 6.78 11.69 14.56
CA LYS A 189 5.85 12.35 15.47
C LYS A 189 6.46 13.61 16.09
N SER A 190 7.73 13.59 16.48
CA SER A 190 8.44 14.75 17.03
C SER A 190 8.57 15.87 15.98
N ILE A 191 8.90 15.53 14.73
CA ILE A 191 8.93 16.50 13.63
C ILE A 191 7.55 17.17 13.47
N ILE A 192 6.48 16.38 13.43
CA ILE A 192 5.11 16.87 13.23
C ILE A 192 4.64 17.75 14.41
N MET A 193 4.95 17.36 15.64
CA MET A 193 4.43 18.05 16.83
C MET A 193 5.26 19.28 17.23
N ASP A 194 6.57 19.24 17.01
CA ASP A 194 7.50 20.24 17.55
C ASP A 194 7.92 21.31 16.52
N SER A 195 7.71 21.06 15.22
CA SER A 195 8.07 22.03 14.15
C SER A 195 7.03 23.14 13.96
N ASP A 196 7.43 24.28 13.43
CA ASP A 196 6.50 25.22 12.79
C ASP A 196 6.17 24.71 11.38
N LEU A 197 4.95 24.21 11.17
CA LEU A 197 4.55 23.64 9.86
C LEU A 197 4.32 24.71 8.79
N THR A 198 4.31 26.00 9.16
CA THR A 198 4.29 27.08 8.15
C THR A 198 5.66 27.30 7.52
N ASP A 199 6.72 26.78 8.14
CA ASP A 199 8.08 26.78 7.63
C ASP A 199 8.43 25.42 7.00
N LEU A 200 8.27 25.32 5.69
CA LEU A 200 8.41 24.07 4.92
C LEU A 200 9.78 23.38 5.04
N ARG A 201 10.78 24.00 5.67
CA ARG A 201 12.07 23.37 5.97
C ARG A 201 11.92 22.08 6.77
N TYR A 202 10.86 21.94 7.58
CA TYR A 202 10.65 20.73 8.37
C TYR A 202 10.53 19.46 7.52
N LEU A 203 10.05 19.56 6.27
CA LEU A 203 9.87 18.41 5.37
C LEU A 203 11.20 17.70 5.11
N TYR A 204 12.29 18.45 4.99
CA TYR A 204 13.63 17.89 4.77
C TYR A 204 14.21 17.17 5.99
N ARG A 205 13.57 17.25 7.17
CA ARG A 205 13.99 16.54 8.38
C ARG A 205 13.56 15.08 8.37
N PHE A 206 12.60 14.69 7.53
CA PHE A 206 12.15 13.30 7.42
C PHE A 206 13.18 12.38 6.76
N GLY A 207 14.24 12.90 6.13
CA GLY A 207 15.21 12.06 5.41
C GLY A 207 14.62 11.34 4.19
N GLU A 208 13.50 11.82 3.66
CA GLU A 208 12.90 11.39 2.40
C GLU A 208 13.30 12.32 1.25
N TYR A 209 13.13 11.87 0.01
CA TYR A 209 13.17 12.78 -1.14
C TYR A 209 11.96 13.73 -1.06
N ILE A 210 12.21 15.04 -1.15
CA ILE A 210 11.17 16.06 -1.08
C ILE A 210 11.06 16.71 -2.46
N SER A 211 10.02 16.32 -3.19
CA SER A 211 9.68 16.85 -4.49
C SER A 211 8.91 18.17 -4.37
N ASP A 212 8.57 18.77 -5.52
CA ASP A 212 7.67 19.92 -5.54
C ASP A 212 6.24 19.54 -5.08
N SER A 213 5.87 18.26 -5.10
CA SER A 213 4.56 17.77 -4.65
C SER A 213 4.36 18.00 -3.16
N GLU A 214 5.28 17.49 -2.31
CA GLU A 214 5.23 17.63 -0.84
C GLU A 214 5.20 19.12 -0.42
N LEU A 215 5.99 19.95 -1.09
CA LEU A 215 6.03 21.40 -0.83
C LEU A 215 4.70 22.08 -1.16
N LYS A 216 4.11 21.78 -2.33
CA LYS A 216 2.84 22.35 -2.77
C LYS A 216 1.68 21.93 -1.89
N ILE A 217 1.58 20.64 -1.53
CA ILE A 217 0.50 20.15 -0.67
C ILE A 217 0.61 20.75 0.73
N ALA A 218 1.80 20.81 1.33
CA ALA A 218 1.99 21.42 2.64
C ALA A 218 1.64 22.92 2.63
N ALA A 219 2.07 23.65 1.60
CA ALA A 219 1.72 25.06 1.41
C ALA A 219 0.20 25.26 1.23
N PHE A 220 -0.44 24.44 0.39
CA PHE A 220 -1.87 24.49 0.16
C PHE A 220 -2.64 24.19 1.44
N LEU A 221 -2.30 23.11 2.15
CA LEU A 221 -2.91 22.78 3.43
C LEU A 221 -2.75 23.91 4.44
N ASN A 222 -1.61 24.61 4.48
CA ASN A 222 -1.43 25.80 5.33
C ASN A 222 -2.32 26.99 4.95
N SER A 223 -2.75 27.09 3.69
CA SER A 223 -3.67 28.13 3.23
C SER A 223 -5.13 27.89 3.64
N LEU A 224 -5.50 26.64 3.91
CA LEU A 224 -6.88 26.27 4.26
C LEU A 224 -7.31 26.85 5.62
N PRO A 225 -8.61 27.17 5.80
CA PRO A 225 -9.16 27.48 7.11
C PRO A 225 -8.93 26.33 8.11
N GLU A 226 -8.66 26.67 9.37
CA GLU A 226 -8.43 25.67 10.43
C GLU A 226 -9.62 24.71 10.57
N GLU A 227 -10.86 25.22 10.47
CA GLU A 227 -12.09 24.42 10.52
C GLU A 227 -12.13 23.35 9.41
N THR A 228 -11.67 23.69 8.21
CA THR A 228 -11.61 22.75 7.09
C THR A 228 -10.64 21.60 7.37
N VAL A 229 -9.42 21.92 7.82
CA VAL A 229 -8.41 20.89 8.16
C VAL A 229 -8.86 20.05 9.35
N ARG A 230 -9.54 20.67 10.32
CA ARG A 230 -10.13 19.98 11.47
C ARG A 230 -11.21 19.00 11.02
N LYS A 231 -12.09 19.39 10.10
CA LYS A 231 -13.11 18.50 9.52
C LYS A 231 -12.47 17.27 8.86
N MET A 232 -11.39 17.46 8.10
CA MET A 232 -10.65 16.35 7.47
C MET A 232 -10.12 15.38 8.53
N ALA A 233 -9.44 15.90 9.57
CA ALA A 233 -8.88 15.08 10.64
C ALA A 233 -9.95 14.39 11.50
N ASP A 234 -11.06 15.06 11.80
CA ASP A 234 -12.18 14.51 12.57
C ASP A 234 -12.83 13.35 11.81
N THR A 235 -13.14 13.54 10.51
CA THR A 235 -13.66 12.49 9.64
C THR A 235 -12.74 11.27 9.61
N TYR A 236 -11.45 11.50 9.38
CA TYR A 236 -10.44 10.44 9.36
C TYR A 236 -10.34 9.67 10.69
N THR A 237 -10.21 10.38 11.81
CA THR A 237 -10.00 9.72 13.12
C THR A 237 -11.25 9.03 13.68
N GLU A 238 -12.44 9.55 13.37
CA GLU A 238 -13.70 8.92 13.78
C GLU A 238 -13.95 7.57 13.10
N GLY A 239 -13.36 7.32 11.92
CA GLY A 239 -13.44 6.03 11.24
C GLY A 239 -13.01 4.89 12.16
N ILE A 240 -11.80 4.95 12.74
CA ILE A 240 -11.33 3.91 13.69
C ILE A 240 -12.37 3.63 14.79
N ARG A 241 -12.94 4.68 15.39
CA ARG A 241 -13.93 4.54 16.47
C ARG A 241 -15.20 3.86 15.97
N LYS A 242 -15.70 4.24 14.80
CA LYS A 242 -16.89 3.66 14.16
C LYS A 242 -16.66 2.19 13.79
N GLY A 243 -15.51 1.83 13.24
CA GLY A 243 -15.18 0.43 12.92
C GLY A 243 -15.20 -0.49 14.14
N PHE A 244 -14.74 -0.03 15.30
CA PHE A 244 -14.92 -0.79 16.55
C PHE A 244 -16.41 -0.95 16.93
N VAL A 245 -17.23 0.09 16.76
CA VAL A 245 -18.66 0.04 17.08
C VAL A 245 -19.42 -0.91 16.15
N ALA A 246 -19.17 -0.85 14.84
CA ALA A 246 -19.83 -1.68 13.82
C ALA A 246 -19.61 -3.18 14.04
N SER A 247 -18.42 -3.54 14.55
CA SER A 247 -18.07 -4.92 14.90
C SER A 247 -18.48 -5.33 16.33
N GLY A 248 -19.20 -4.47 17.06
CA GLY A 248 -19.61 -4.73 18.46
C GLY A 248 -18.44 -4.80 19.45
N ARG A 249 -17.27 -4.28 19.07
CA ARG A 249 -16.01 -4.35 19.83
C ARG A 249 -15.73 -3.02 20.54
N SER A 250 -14.77 -3.05 21.47
CA SER A 250 -14.36 -1.89 22.25
C SER A 250 -12.85 -1.68 22.14
N TYR A 251 -12.45 -0.46 21.79
CA TYR A 251 -11.04 -0.06 21.75
C TYR A 251 -10.47 0.29 23.14
N LYS A 252 -11.26 0.21 24.23
CA LYS A 252 -10.81 0.64 25.58
C LYS A 252 -9.57 -0.10 26.11
N SER A 253 -9.39 -1.36 25.69
CA SER A 253 -8.20 -2.15 26.03
C SER A 253 -6.96 -1.74 25.24
N LYS A 254 -7.14 -1.05 24.11
CA LYS A 254 -6.08 -0.59 23.22
C LYS A 254 -5.46 0.71 23.75
N LYS A 255 -4.24 0.99 23.31
CA LYS A 255 -3.40 2.12 23.75
C LYS A 255 -2.67 2.80 22.61
N THR A 256 -2.49 2.15 21.47
CA THR A 256 -1.76 2.71 20.33
C THR A 256 -2.54 2.57 19.03
N VAL A 257 -2.27 3.48 18.09
CA VAL A 257 -2.82 3.47 16.72
C VAL A 257 -1.69 3.86 15.78
N GLN A 258 -1.60 3.20 14.62
CA GLN A 258 -0.53 3.51 13.67
C GLN A 258 -1.05 4.47 12.61
N ILE A 259 -0.39 5.61 12.41
CA ILE A 259 -0.71 6.53 11.31
C ILE A 259 0.24 6.21 10.14
N ARG A 260 -0.34 6.01 8.95
CA ARG A 260 0.36 5.88 7.67
C ARG A 260 -0.13 6.99 6.76
N TYR A 261 0.76 7.75 6.14
CA TYR A 261 0.37 8.93 5.37
C TYR A 261 1.46 9.36 4.38
N HIS A 262 1.08 10.16 3.38
CA HIS A 262 2.02 10.79 2.47
C HIS A 262 2.58 12.10 3.05
N ILE A 263 3.88 12.33 2.95
CA ILE A 263 4.53 13.57 3.42
C ILE A 263 3.88 14.78 2.76
N GLY A 264 3.77 15.87 3.53
CA GLY A 264 3.11 17.11 3.17
C GLY A 264 1.71 17.28 3.77
N PHE A 265 1.15 16.22 4.38
CA PHE A 265 -0.14 16.26 5.10
C PHE A 265 -0.01 16.56 6.61
N GLU A 266 1.16 16.98 7.09
CA GLU A 266 1.47 17.04 8.53
C GLU A 266 0.52 17.98 9.30
N ARG A 267 -0.01 19.03 8.67
CA ARG A 267 -0.99 19.92 9.32
C ARG A 267 -2.26 19.17 9.73
N MET A 268 -2.76 18.27 8.89
CA MET A 268 -3.90 17.40 9.19
C MET A 268 -3.48 16.31 10.19
N ILE A 269 -2.32 15.69 10.00
CA ILE A 269 -1.84 14.61 10.87
C ILE A 269 -1.61 15.09 12.31
N ARG A 270 -1.13 16.33 12.51
CA ARG A 270 -1.03 16.94 13.84
C ARG A 270 -2.38 16.95 14.56
N MET A 271 -3.46 17.33 13.87
CA MET A 271 -4.81 17.30 14.44
C MET A 271 -5.29 15.87 14.67
N ALA A 272 -4.96 14.92 13.77
CA ALA A 272 -5.27 13.51 13.95
C ALA A 272 -4.58 12.93 15.20
N VAL A 273 -3.32 13.30 15.45
CA VAL A 273 -2.57 12.91 16.66
C VAL A 273 -3.29 13.37 17.93
N GLU A 274 -3.75 14.62 17.95
CA GLU A 274 -4.53 15.17 19.07
C GLU A 274 -5.86 14.44 19.25
N ASN A 275 -6.56 14.11 18.16
CA ASN A 275 -7.83 13.39 18.21
C ASN A 275 -7.67 11.97 18.75
N PHE A 276 -6.67 11.22 18.29
CA PHE A 276 -6.40 9.88 18.82
C PHE A 276 -6.03 9.91 20.31
N ARG A 277 -5.26 10.91 20.75
CA ARG A 277 -4.97 11.11 22.18
C ARG A 277 -6.24 11.34 23.01
N LYS A 278 -7.24 12.07 22.48
CA LYS A 278 -8.56 12.21 23.13
C LYS A 278 -9.32 10.89 23.21
N LEU A 279 -9.12 9.97 22.25
CA LEU A 279 -9.64 8.60 22.29
C LEU A 279 -8.84 7.67 23.21
N GLY A 280 -7.75 8.15 23.82
CA GLY A 280 -6.87 7.35 24.67
C GLY A 280 -5.90 6.44 23.90
N LEU A 281 -5.66 6.75 22.63
CA LEU A 281 -4.73 6.04 21.74
C LEU A 281 -3.54 6.95 21.44
N GLU A 282 -2.33 6.53 21.79
CA GLU A 282 -1.10 7.22 21.44
C GLU A 282 -0.66 6.82 20.02
N PRO A 283 -0.45 7.79 19.11
CA PRO A 283 -0.03 7.49 17.76
C PRO A 283 1.41 6.95 17.66
N VAL A 284 1.56 5.93 16.80
CA VAL A 284 2.81 5.40 16.26
C VAL A 284 2.92 5.83 14.81
N ILE A 285 4.02 6.44 14.40
CA ILE A 285 4.21 6.96 13.03
C ILE A 285 5.53 6.41 12.49
N SER A 286 5.45 5.21 11.92
CA SER A 286 6.61 4.47 11.38
C SER A 286 6.83 4.77 9.90
N ARG A 287 8.07 4.71 9.41
CA ARG A 287 8.38 4.90 7.99
C ARG A 287 7.86 3.75 7.13
N ALA A 288 7.69 3.97 5.83
CA ALA A 288 7.79 2.89 4.85
C ALA A 288 9.12 2.11 4.99
N ALA A 289 9.08 0.80 4.67
CA ALA A 289 10.26 -0.03 4.75
C ALA A 289 11.29 0.33 3.66
N VAL A 290 12.57 0.44 4.03
CA VAL A 290 13.66 0.84 3.13
C VAL A 290 14.50 -0.36 2.66
N GLY A 291 14.89 -1.25 3.57
CA GLY A 291 15.66 -2.45 3.23
C GLY A 291 14.81 -3.56 2.62
N THR A 292 15.38 -4.31 1.67
CA THR A 292 14.72 -5.40 0.93
C THR A 292 14.01 -6.44 1.81
N VAL A 293 14.53 -6.70 3.02
CA VAL A 293 13.97 -7.69 3.96
C VAL A 293 12.54 -7.33 4.36
N ASN A 294 12.25 -6.04 4.49
CA ASN A 294 10.96 -5.54 4.98
C ASN A 294 10.09 -4.92 3.88
N ARG A 295 10.67 -4.65 2.69
CA ARG A 295 9.93 -4.13 1.53
C ARG A 295 8.98 -5.18 0.96
N ALA A 296 7.83 -4.70 0.47
CA ALA A 296 6.89 -5.48 -0.29
C ALA A 296 6.70 -4.83 -1.67
N ALA A 297 6.81 -5.61 -2.74
CA ALA A 297 6.74 -5.09 -4.11
C ALA A 297 5.43 -4.35 -4.44
N ALA A 298 4.35 -4.65 -3.71
CA ALA A 298 3.00 -4.17 -3.99
C ALA A 298 2.44 -3.23 -2.91
N ARG A 299 3.20 -2.90 -1.85
CA ARG A 299 2.65 -2.13 -0.71
C ARG A 299 3.70 -1.23 -0.05
N THR A 300 3.33 0.02 0.17
CA THR A 300 4.11 1.01 0.92
C THR A 300 3.43 1.27 2.27
N ASN A 301 3.94 0.68 3.34
CA ASN A 301 3.32 0.76 4.67
C ASN A 301 4.09 1.68 5.62
N GLY A 302 3.53 2.83 5.95
CA GLY A 302 4.12 3.82 6.84
C GLY A 302 4.02 5.23 6.25
N TYR A 303 4.78 6.19 6.78
CA TYR A 303 4.94 7.47 6.10
C TYR A 303 5.97 7.37 4.97
N HIS A 304 5.72 8.09 3.87
CA HIS A 304 6.57 8.15 2.68
C HIS A 304 6.31 9.44 1.90
N GLY A 305 7.24 9.84 1.04
CA GLY A 305 7.01 10.89 0.04
C GLY A 305 6.96 10.32 -1.37
N THR A 306 6.85 11.20 -2.36
CA THR A 306 6.96 10.87 -3.77
C THR A 306 8.30 10.18 -4.05
N PRO A 307 8.34 9.02 -4.73
CA PRO A 307 9.59 8.38 -5.10
C PRO A 307 10.51 9.30 -5.90
N ALA A 308 11.80 9.30 -5.57
CA ALA A 308 12.80 10.04 -6.36
C ALA A 308 12.80 9.59 -7.83
N ASN A 309 12.52 8.30 -8.09
CA ASN A 309 12.37 7.73 -9.41
C ASN A 309 11.57 6.41 -9.35
N ARG A 310 10.38 6.38 -9.96
CA ARG A 310 9.51 5.19 -9.99
C ARG A 310 10.12 4.02 -10.78
N GLN A 311 10.95 4.28 -11.79
CA GLN A 311 11.66 3.23 -12.52
C GLN A 311 12.74 2.57 -11.66
N TYR A 312 13.42 3.33 -10.79
CA TYR A 312 14.37 2.77 -9.82
C TYR A 312 13.66 1.82 -8.85
N ASP A 313 12.54 2.24 -8.26
CA ASP A 313 11.78 1.37 -7.36
C ASP A 313 11.24 0.12 -8.08
N TYR A 314 10.80 0.29 -9.34
CA TYR A 314 10.36 -0.82 -10.18
C TYR A 314 11.49 -1.81 -10.46
N ASP A 315 12.67 -1.35 -10.87
CA ASP A 315 13.83 -2.19 -11.20
C ASP A 315 14.28 -3.05 -10.00
N HIS A 316 14.09 -2.57 -8.77
CA HIS A 316 14.51 -3.24 -7.53
C HIS A 316 13.39 -3.96 -6.76
N ARG A 317 12.17 -4.03 -7.31
CA ARG A 317 11.00 -4.61 -6.61
C ARG A 317 11.13 -6.10 -6.28
N TYR A 318 12.03 -6.82 -6.98
CA TYR A 318 12.24 -8.27 -6.84
C TYR A 318 13.67 -8.63 -6.44
N ASP A 319 14.38 -7.71 -5.78
CA ASP A 319 15.72 -7.97 -5.23
C ASP A 319 15.71 -9.10 -4.20
N ASN A 320 14.55 -9.39 -3.61
CA ASN A 320 14.35 -10.59 -2.78
C ASN A 320 14.62 -11.91 -3.52
N ALA A 321 14.66 -11.94 -4.84
CA ALA A 321 15.08 -13.12 -5.61
C ALA A 321 16.52 -13.57 -5.29
N ILE A 322 17.36 -12.70 -4.72
CA ILE A 322 18.74 -13.01 -4.34
C ILE A 322 18.80 -14.01 -3.18
N TYR A 323 17.91 -13.87 -2.20
CA TYR A 323 17.98 -14.60 -0.93
C TYR A 323 16.72 -15.42 -0.61
N MET A 324 15.63 -15.26 -1.36
CA MET A 324 14.40 -15.99 -1.09
C MET A 324 14.54 -17.47 -1.46
N ASP A 325 14.81 -18.28 -0.45
CA ASP A 325 14.73 -19.73 -0.49
C ASP A 325 13.99 -20.30 0.72
N LYS A 326 13.94 -21.63 0.84
CA LYS A 326 13.25 -22.28 1.96
C LYS A 326 13.94 -21.96 3.30
N ALA A 327 15.26 -21.95 3.36
CA ALA A 327 15.99 -21.72 4.60
C ALA A 327 15.78 -20.30 5.12
N PHE A 328 15.89 -19.30 4.23
CA PHE A 328 15.60 -17.92 4.56
C PHE A 328 14.14 -17.71 4.97
N LYS A 329 13.17 -18.32 4.27
CA LYS A 329 11.74 -18.26 4.66
C LYS A 329 11.53 -18.70 6.11
N GLU A 330 12.05 -19.87 6.48
CA GLU A 330 11.93 -20.42 7.84
C GLU A 330 12.64 -19.55 8.89
N ARG A 331 13.82 -19.02 8.55
CA ARG A 331 14.55 -18.09 9.42
C ARG A 331 13.74 -16.81 9.66
N LYS A 332 13.22 -16.18 8.59
CA LYS A 332 12.43 -14.95 8.68
C LYS A 332 11.16 -15.15 9.51
N LEU A 333 10.45 -16.27 9.36
CA LEU A 333 9.29 -16.60 10.20
C LEU A 333 9.67 -16.80 11.67
N SER A 334 10.80 -17.47 11.92
CA SER A 334 11.30 -17.69 13.28
C SER A 334 11.65 -16.37 13.98
N VAL A 335 12.36 -15.48 13.29
CA VAL A 335 12.69 -14.14 13.78
C VAL A 335 11.43 -13.31 14.00
N LEU A 336 10.47 -13.34 13.05
CA LEU A 336 9.20 -12.61 13.17
C LEU A 336 8.47 -12.98 14.46
N LYS A 337 8.42 -14.27 14.78
CA LYS A 337 7.80 -14.78 16.02
C LYS A 337 8.52 -14.27 17.27
N VAL A 338 9.86 -14.27 17.28
CA VAL A 338 10.65 -13.73 18.39
C VAL A 338 10.39 -12.23 18.57
N ALA A 339 10.40 -11.46 17.48
CA ALA A 339 10.12 -10.03 17.51
C ALA A 339 8.74 -9.70 18.11
N TYR A 340 7.70 -10.43 17.72
CA TYR A 340 6.38 -10.28 18.31
C TYR A 340 6.31 -10.74 19.77
N GLU A 341 7.10 -11.75 20.16
CA GLU A 341 7.19 -12.18 21.55
C GLU A 341 7.78 -11.08 22.44
N GLU A 342 8.87 -10.45 21.99
CA GLU A 342 9.51 -9.32 22.68
C GLU A 342 8.56 -8.10 22.76
N CYS A 343 7.79 -7.85 21.69
CA CYS A 343 6.83 -6.75 21.61
C CYS A 343 5.42 -7.13 22.08
N ARG A 344 5.20 -8.28 22.73
CA ARG A 344 3.86 -8.85 23.00
C ARG A 344 2.90 -7.86 23.68
N THR A 345 3.39 -7.09 24.65
CA THR A 345 2.59 -6.08 25.35
C THR A 345 2.15 -4.95 24.42
N LEU A 346 3.05 -4.46 23.56
CA LEU A 346 2.76 -3.41 22.57
C LEU A 346 1.80 -3.93 21.49
N ALA A 347 2.04 -5.14 20.98
CA ALA A 347 1.19 -5.80 20.00
C ALA A 347 -0.27 -5.94 20.50
N LYS A 348 -0.46 -6.40 21.74
CA LYS A 348 -1.80 -6.51 22.34
C LYS A 348 -2.50 -5.16 22.49
N ALA A 349 -1.74 -4.09 22.73
CA ALA A 349 -2.25 -2.75 22.93
C ALA A 349 -2.57 -2.01 21.62
N TYR A 350 -2.19 -2.56 20.47
CA TYR A 350 -2.39 -1.95 19.16
C TYR A 350 -3.86 -2.01 18.72
N ALA A 351 -4.40 -0.87 18.30
CA ALA A 351 -5.77 -0.71 17.82
C ALA A 351 -5.92 -0.98 16.31
N GLY A 352 -4.83 -0.92 15.56
CA GLY A 352 -4.81 -1.04 14.10
C GLY A 352 -4.39 0.25 13.37
N PRO A 353 -4.37 0.23 12.03
CA PRO A 353 -3.83 1.32 11.23
C PRO A 353 -4.89 2.37 10.87
N ALA A 354 -4.48 3.63 10.88
CA ALA A 354 -5.17 4.75 10.27
C ALA A 354 -4.35 5.20 9.06
N VAL A 355 -4.94 5.17 7.87
CA VAL A 355 -4.24 5.33 6.59
C VAL A 355 -4.77 6.55 5.85
N LEU A 356 -3.88 7.46 5.47
CA LEU A 356 -4.15 8.50 4.49
C LEU A 356 -3.43 8.11 3.19
N GLU A 357 -4.20 7.74 2.18
CA GLU A 357 -3.71 7.47 0.83
C GLU A 357 -3.76 8.72 -0.05
N THR A 358 -3.02 8.66 -1.14
CA THR A 358 -2.94 9.73 -2.13
C THR A 358 -3.27 9.23 -3.51
N PHE A 359 -3.67 10.15 -4.39
CA PHE A 359 -3.98 9.84 -5.77
C PHE A 359 -3.74 11.04 -6.69
N GLY A 360 -3.90 10.87 -8.01
CA GLY A 360 -3.73 11.97 -8.96
C GLY A 360 -2.41 11.99 -9.72
N GLU A 361 -1.44 11.17 -9.29
CA GLU A 361 -0.16 10.97 -9.98
C GLU A 361 -0.36 10.57 -11.45
N GLU A 362 0.61 10.89 -12.30
CA GLU A 362 0.61 10.39 -13.66
C GLU A 362 0.75 8.86 -13.69
N GLY A 363 0.07 8.23 -14.65
CA GLY A 363 0.22 6.80 -14.88
C GLY A 363 1.67 6.45 -15.19
N PHE A 364 2.20 5.42 -14.55
CA PHE A 364 3.57 4.96 -14.77
C PHE A 364 3.57 3.80 -15.75
N THR A 365 4.30 3.98 -16.86
CA THR A 365 4.58 2.89 -17.80
C THR A 365 5.99 2.40 -17.55
N PRO A 366 6.19 1.33 -16.75
CA PRO A 366 7.52 0.81 -16.47
C PRO A 366 8.19 0.24 -17.72
N GLU A 367 9.49 0.44 -17.81
CA GLU A 367 10.34 -0.30 -18.75
C GLU A 367 10.82 -1.61 -18.11
N ASN A 368 10.53 -2.73 -18.75
CA ASN A 368 11.04 -4.03 -18.29
C ASN A 368 12.50 -4.21 -18.71
N LYS A 369 13.41 -4.10 -17.75
CA LYS A 369 14.83 -4.40 -17.94
C LYS A 369 15.10 -5.88 -17.69
N LYS A 370 15.66 -6.57 -18.69
CA LYS A 370 16.05 -7.99 -18.58
C LYS A 370 17.19 -8.20 -17.56
N GLU A 371 17.88 -7.13 -17.19
CA GLU A 371 18.93 -7.07 -16.20
C GLU A 371 18.40 -6.93 -14.76
N ALA A 372 17.13 -6.56 -14.56
CA ALA A 372 16.52 -6.56 -13.23
C ALA A 372 16.23 -8.00 -12.75
N PHE A 373 16.16 -8.20 -11.43
CA PHE A 373 15.78 -9.49 -10.88
C PHE A 373 14.31 -9.83 -11.17
N ALA A 374 14.04 -11.12 -11.38
CA ALA A 374 12.71 -11.66 -11.50
C ALA A 374 12.59 -12.92 -10.63
N LEU A 375 11.42 -13.12 -10.04
CA LEU A 375 11.14 -14.29 -9.23
C LEU A 375 10.93 -15.52 -10.12
N SER A 376 11.50 -16.65 -9.69
CA SER A 376 11.12 -17.96 -10.24
C SER A 376 9.76 -18.42 -9.69
N GLU A 377 9.05 -19.32 -10.38
CA GLU A 377 7.81 -19.93 -9.88
C GLU A 377 7.95 -20.53 -8.46
N LYS A 378 9.14 -21.07 -8.15
CA LYS A 378 9.44 -21.60 -6.82
C LYS A 378 9.50 -20.49 -5.78
N GLN A 379 10.08 -19.35 -6.11
CA GLN A 379 10.17 -18.19 -5.21
C GLN A 379 8.82 -17.51 -5.04
N GLU A 380 8.02 -17.40 -6.09
CA GLU A 380 6.63 -16.91 -5.98
C GLU A 380 5.81 -17.75 -5.00
N LYS A 381 5.90 -19.09 -5.10
CA LYS A 381 5.25 -20.01 -4.14
C LYS A 381 5.77 -19.85 -2.72
N LEU A 382 7.08 -19.62 -2.55
CA LEU A 382 7.66 -19.37 -1.22
C LEU A 382 7.19 -18.05 -0.62
N LEU A 383 7.06 -16.99 -1.41
CA LEU A 383 6.57 -15.70 -0.97
C LEU A 383 5.09 -15.77 -0.57
N LEU A 384 4.27 -16.48 -1.35
CA LEU A 384 2.86 -16.72 -0.99
C LEU A 384 2.75 -17.51 0.32
N SER A 385 3.52 -18.59 0.47
CA SER A 385 3.59 -19.38 1.71
C SER A 385 4.01 -18.50 2.89
N TYR A 386 5.06 -17.68 2.70
CA TYR A 386 5.51 -16.72 3.71
C TYR A 386 4.42 -15.71 4.08
N SER A 387 3.71 -15.14 3.09
CA SER A 387 2.61 -14.19 3.32
C SER A 387 1.56 -14.80 4.25
N ASN A 388 1.10 -16.02 3.95
CA ASN A 388 0.09 -16.71 4.75
C ASN A 388 0.60 -17.09 6.15
N GLU A 389 1.80 -17.67 6.27
CA GLU A 389 2.38 -18.08 7.56
C GLU A 389 2.74 -16.87 8.45
N SER A 390 3.25 -15.79 7.85
CA SER A 390 3.56 -14.55 8.58
C SER A 390 2.31 -13.85 9.08
N MET A 391 1.20 -13.90 8.33
CA MET A 391 -0.09 -13.40 8.76
C MET A 391 -0.63 -14.18 9.97
N GLN A 392 -0.49 -15.50 9.99
CA GLN A 392 -0.85 -16.32 11.16
C GLN A 392 -0.02 -15.99 12.39
N ILE A 393 1.30 -15.75 12.20
CA ILE A 393 2.15 -15.29 13.30
C ILE A 393 1.66 -13.93 13.78
N ALA A 394 1.45 -12.97 12.89
CA ALA A 394 1.00 -11.63 13.27
C ALA A 394 -0.35 -11.66 14.01
N ASP A 395 -1.34 -12.41 13.51
CA ASP A 395 -2.67 -12.54 14.12
C ASP A 395 -2.62 -13.12 15.54
N ALA A 396 -1.69 -14.05 15.82
CA ALA A 396 -1.51 -14.60 17.17
C ALA A 396 -1.11 -13.56 18.24
N TYR A 397 -0.55 -12.41 17.82
CA TYR A 397 -0.10 -11.33 18.70
C TYR A 397 -0.91 -10.03 18.54
N VAL A 398 -1.41 -9.78 17.33
CA VAL A 398 -2.28 -8.68 16.94
C VAL A 398 -3.52 -9.28 16.28
N PRO A 399 -4.48 -9.84 17.06
CA PRO A 399 -5.63 -10.48 16.46
C PRO A 399 -6.44 -9.48 15.64
N GLY A 400 -6.73 -9.80 14.38
CA GLY A 400 -7.61 -8.99 13.52
C GLY A 400 -8.96 -8.76 14.19
N MET A 401 -9.46 -9.80 14.87
CA MET A 401 -10.66 -9.76 15.71
C MET A 401 -10.59 -8.78 16.88
N GLU A 402 -9.45 -8.20 17.24
CA GLU A 402 -9.33 -7.17 18.26
C GLU A 402 -8.93 -5.78 17.73
N THR A 403 -8.69 -5.64 16.42
CA THR A 403 -8.24 -4.39 15.79
C THR A 403 -9.28 -3.83 14.80
N SER A 404 -9.13 -2.56 14.46
CA SER A 404 -9.92 -1.86 13.44
C SER A 404 -8.99 -1.00 12.58
N PHE A 405 -9.49 -0.44 11.51
CA PHE A 405 -8.71 0.43 10.65
C PHE A 405 -9.57 1.61 10.18
N THR A 406 -8.90 2.61 9.62
CA THR A 406 -9.57 3.62 8.80
C THR A 406 -8.68 3.99 7.63
N ILE A 407 -9.29 4.29 6.50
CA ILE A 407 -8.59 4.74 5.30
C ILE A 407 -9.35 5.92 4.67
N ILE A 408 -8.60 6.94 4.24
CA ILE A 408 -9.11 8.13 3.55
C ILE A 408 -8.12 8.51 2.45
N ALA A 409 -8.59 9.10 1.34
CA ALA A 409 -7.71 9.53 0.25
C ALA A 409 -7.86 11.00 -0.12
N PHE A 410 -6.75 11.61 -0.56
CA PHE A 410 -6.69 12.99 -1.08
C PHE A 410 -5.81 13.10 -2.33
N PRO A 411 -6.11 14.03 -3.26
CA PRO A 411 -5.32 14.18 -4.46
C PRO A 411 -3.96 14.84 -4.16
N LEU A 412 -2.98 14.55 -4.99
CA LEU A 412 -1.70 15.26 -5.09
C LEU A 412 -1.74 16.33 -6.21
N PRO A 413 -0.87 17.34 -6.16
CA PRO A 413 -0.75 18.39 -7.18
C PRO A 413 -0.63 17.87 -8.63
N GLU A 414 -0.08 16.68 -8.83
CA GLU A 414 0.08 15.98 -10.11
C GLU A 414 -1.27 15.72 -10.82
N ILE A 415 -2.39 15.85 -10.11
CA ILE A 415 -3.72 15.68 -10.71
C ILE A 415 -4.02 16.71 -11.80
N GLY A 416 -3.33 17.86 -11.77
CA GLY A 416 -3.34 18.88 -12.82
C GLY A 416 -3.74 20.28 -12.31
N ASP A 417 -3.94 21.21 -13.23
CA ASP A 417 -4.20 22.64 -12.93
C ASP A 417 -5.42 22.90 -12.04
N ASN A 418 -6.38 21.96 -11.99
CA ASN A 418 -7.56 22.05 -11.12
C ASN A 418 -7.33 21.44 -9.72
N PHE A 419 -6.09 21.14 -9.33
CA PHE A 419 -5.72 20.51 -8.07
C PHE A 419 -6.51 21.04 -6.86
N GLU A 420 -6.51 22.36 -6.61
CA GLU A 420 -7.18 22.93 -5.44
C GLU A 420 -8.69 22.67 -5.44
N LYS A 421 -9.35 22.79 -6.61
CA LYS A 421 -10.79 22.52 -6.76
C LYS A 421 -11.10 21.04 -6.59
N ILE A 422 -10.27 20.16 -7.14
CA ILE A 422 -10.43 18.71 -6.98
C ILE A 422 -10.19 18.33 -5.52
N PHE A 423 -9.27 19.00 -4.82
CA PHE A 423 -9.06 18.80 -3.39
C PHE A 423 -10.29 19.20 -2.57
N GLU A 424 -10.90 20.36 -2.86
CA GLU A 424 -12.16 20.80 -2.23
C GLU A 424 -13.31 19.82 -2.48
N GLU A 425 -13.48 19.35 -3.72
CA GLU A 425 -14.46 18.30 -4.05
C GLU A 425 -14.14 16.98 -3.33
N THR A 426 -12.86 16.64 -3.15
CA THR A 426 -12.46 15.46 -2.39
C THR A 426 -12.84 15.60 -0.91
N ILE A 427 -12.67 16.79 -0.32
CA ILE A 427 -13.18 17.07 1.04
C ILE A 427 -14.70 16.88 1.08
N ARG A 428 -15.43 17.35 0.06
CA ARG A 428 -16.90 17.15 -0.02
C ARG A 428 -17.24 15.67 -0.08
N ILE A 429 -16.59 14.90 -0.96
CA ILE A 429 -16.78 13.45 -1.12
C ILE A 429 -16.50 12.70 0.19
N ASN A 430 -15.39 12.99 0.85
CA ASN A 430 -15.00 12.36 2.13
C ASN A 430 -15.94 12.73 3.29
N THR A 431 -16.73 13.81 3.15
CA THR A 431 -17.59 14.33 4.22
C THR A 431 -19.08 14.33 3.85
N LEU A 432 -19.47 13.47 2.91
CA LEU A 432 -20.87 13.22 2.56
C LEU A 432 -21.69 12.76 3.78
N ASP A 433 -23.00 12.99 3.71
CA ASP A 433 -23.94 12.71 4.81
C ASP A 433 -24.06 11.20 5.07
N TYR A 434 -23.53 10.78 6.21
CA TYR A 434 -23.56 9.39 6.65
C TYR A 434 -24.99 8.83 6.77
N GLU A 435 -25.92 9.57 7.36
CA GLU A 435 -27.27 9.06 7.65
C GLU A 435 -28.08 8.93 6.36
N LEU A 436 -27.93 9.88 5.45
CA LEU A 436 -28.56 9.83 4.14
C LEU A 436 -28.12 8.59 3.35
N TYR A 437 -26.81 8.35 3.25
CA TYR A 437 -26.29 7.21 2.49
C TYR A 437 -26.63 5.88 3.17
N ARG A 438 -26.57 5.80 4.50
CA ARG A 438 -27.03 4.63 5.28
C ARG A 438 -28.45 4.22 4.90
N ASP A 439 -29.37 5.18 4.91
CA ASP A 439 -30.80 4.91 4.69
C ASP A 439 -31.09 4.49 3.25
N ILE A 440 -30.43 5.14 2.27
CA ILE A 440 -30.51 4.77 0.85
C ILE A 440 -29.96 3.36 0.61
N GLN A 441 -28.76 3.09 1.13
CA GLN A 441 -28.10 1.79 0.99
C GLN A 441 -28.92 0.68 1.65
N GLN A 442 -29.56 0.96 2.79
CA GLN A 442 -30.43 0.00 3.45
C GLN A 442 -31.62 -0.40 2.57
N CYS A 443 -32.20 0.54 1.81
CA CYS A 443 -33.27 0.21 0.86
C CYS A 443 -32.80 -0.77 -0.22
N ILE A 444 -31.57 -0.59 -0.71
CA ILE A 444 -30.95 -1.51 -1.69
C ILE A 444 -30.72 -2.88 -1.05
N ILE A 445 -30.15 -2.92 0.16
CA ILE A 445 -29.89 -4.16 0.91
C ILE A 445 -31.20 -4.92 1.16
N ASP A 446 -32.24 -4.26 1.63
CA ASP A 446 -33.53 -4.89 1.93
C ASP A 446 -34.19 -5.53 0.69
N ALA A 447 -33.93 -4.97 -0.51
CA ALA A 447 -34.37 -5.55 -1.77
C ALA A 447 -33.50 -6.73 -2.20
N LEU A 448 -32.17 -6.65 -2.01
CA LEU A 448 -31.22 -7.70 -2.37
C LEU A 448 -31.28 -8.91 -1.43
N ASP A 449 -31.53 -8.72 -0.14
CA ASP A 449 -31.66 -9.79 0.87
C ASP A 449 -32.84 -10.74 0.60
N GLN A 450 -33.78 -10.33 -0.25
CA GLN A 450 -34.93 -11.15 -0.67
C GLN A 450 -34.63 -11.99 -1.92
N ALA A 451 -33.54 -11.71 -2.64
CA ALA A 451 -33.22 -12.35 -3.91
C ALA A 451 -32.45 -13.66 -3.73
N ASP A 452 -32.66 -14.57 -4.69
CA ASP A 452 -31.86 -15.79 -4.86
C ASP A 452 -30.55 -15.48 -5.59
N HIS A 453 -30.60 -14.60 -6.59
CA HIS A 453 -29.44 -14.14 -7.33
C HIS A 453 -29.65 -12.74 -7.89
N VAL A 454 -28.54 -12.10 -8.26
CA VAL A 454 -28.52 -10.81 -8.95
C VAL A 454 -28.13 -11.02 -10.40
N MET A 455 -28.82 -10.34 -11.31
CA MET A 455 -28.43 -10.27 -12.71
C MET A 455 -27.88 -8.88 -13.03
N VAL A 456 -26.68 -8.83 -13.59
CA VAL A 456 -26.00 -7.60 -14.02
C VAL A 456 -25.80 -7.62 -15.52
N TYR A 457 -26.18 -6.54 -16.20
CA TYR A 457 -26.06 -6.40 -17.65
C TYR A 457 -25.39 -5.09 -18.04
N GLY A 458 -24.47 -5.16 -19.00
CA GLY A 458 -23.88 -3.99 -19.65
C GLY A 458 -24.76 -3.46 -20.80
N MET A 459 -24.50 -2.22 -21.22
CA MET A 459 -25.10 -1.59 -22.40
C MET A 459 -24.05 -1.09 -23.39
N GLY A 460 -24.50 -0.78 -24.61
CA GLY A 460 -23.62 -0.35 -25.70
C GLY A 460 -22.68 -1.48 -26.11
N GLU A 461 -21.38 -1.20 -26.14
CA GLU A 461 -20.33 -2.20 -26.40
C GLU A 461 -20.04 -3.08 -25.18
N ASN A 462 -20.49 -2.68 -23.98
CA ASN A 462 -20.28 -3.47 -22.78
C ASN A 462 -21.14 -4.73 -22.81
N ARG A 463 -20.48 -5.88 -22.96
CA ARG A 463 -21.10 -7.20 -23.10
C ARG A 463 -21.31 -7.93 -21.77
N THR A 464 -21.27 -7.22 -20.64
CA THR A 464 -21.51 -7.83 -19.33
C THR A 464 -22.87 -8.52 -19.30
N LYS A 465 -22.88 -9.78 -18.88
CA LYS A 465 -24.06 -10.55 -18.54
C LYS A 465 -23.64 -11.54 -17.47
N LEU A 466 -23.87 -11.17 -16.23
CA LEU A 466 -23.36 -11.88 -15.08
C LEU A 466 -24.50 -12.22 -14.13
N LYS A 467 -24.56 -13.48 -13.73
CA LYS A 467 -25.40 -13.98 -12.64
C LYS A 467 -24.53 -14.10 -11.39
N VAL A 468 -24.92 -13.45 -10.31
CA VAL A 468 -24.27 -13.55 -9.00
C VAL A 468 -25.22 -14.24 -8.03
N ALA A 469 -24.88 -15.46 -7.61
CA ALA A 469 -25.67 -16.22 -6.66
C ALA A 469 -25.51 -15.68 -5.23
N LEU A 470 -26.62 -15.56 -4.52
CA LEU A 470 -26.64 -15.06 -3.14
C LEU A 470 -26.88 -16.19 -2.16
N ARG A 471 -26.44 -15.96 -0.91
CA ARG A 471 -26.70 -16.90 0.17
C ARG A 471 -28.17 -16.82 0.58
N ARG A 472 -28.82 -17.97 0.77
CA ARG A 472 -30.16 -18.01 1.38
C ARG A 472 -30.07 -17.67 2.87
N LEU A 473 -30.70 -16.57 3.27
CA LEU A 473 -30.83 -16.17 4.67
C LEU A 473 -31.68 -17.19 5.45
N LYS A 474 -31.19 -17.61 6.62
CA LYS A 474 -31.94 -18.51 7.50
C LYS A 474 -32.89 -17.73 8.39
N ASN A 475 -32.49 -16.52 8.78
CA ASN A 475 -33.28 -15.62 9.60
C ASN A 475 -33.22 -14.17 9.07
N PRO A 476 -34.03 -13.81 8.07
CA PRO A 476 -34.02 -12.47 7.46
C PRO A 476 -34.29 -11.30 8.42
N ALA A 477 -34.84 -11.58 9.62
CA ALA A 477 -35.06 -10.55 10.64
C ALA A 477 -33.81 -10.23 11.46
N LYS A 478 -32.74 -11.03 11.35
CA LYS A 478 -31.49 -10.89 12.12
C LYS A 478 -30.22 -11.00 11.28
N GLU A 479 -30.33 -11.54 10.08
CA GLU A 479 -29.22 -11.80 9.16
C GLU A 479 -29.40 -10.96 7.90
N THR A 480 -28.30 -10.55 7.30
CA THR A 480 -28.23 -9.87 6.01
C THR A 480 -27.06 -10.42 5.19
N ASN A 481 -27.19 -10.42 3.87
CA ASN A 481 -26.10 -10.82 2.99
C ASN A 481 -25.14 -9.65 2.72
N PHE A 482 -25.64 -8.42 2.73
CA PHE A 482 -24.87 -7.27 2.29
C PHE A 482 -24.42 -6.40 3.47
N GLU A 483 -23.20 -5.91 3.41
CA GLU A 483 -22.68 -4.88 4.31
C GLU A 483 -23.09 -3.48 3.81
N ASN A 484 -23.52 -2.62 4.74
CA ASN A 484 -23.85 -1.22 4.52
C ASN A 484 -22.60 -0.37 4.78
N CYS A 485 -21.81 -0.11 3.74
CA CYS A 485 -20.52 0.56 3.88
C CYS A 485 -20.68 2.09 3.87
N VAL A 486 -20.70 2.65 5.07
CA VAL A 486 -20.94 4.08 5.33
C VAL A 486 -19.76 4.73 6.06
N ALA A 487 -18.64 4.99 5.39
CA ALA A 487 -17.53 5.81 5.92
C ALA A 487 -17.17 5.52 7.40
N ASP A 488 -17.29 4.25 7.79
CA ASP A 488 -17.04 3.75 9.12
C ASP A 488 -15.63 3.21 9.21
N VAL A 489 -15.12 2.55 8.16
CA VAL A 489 -13.69 2.22 8.02
C VAL A 489 -13.11 2.72 6.68
N ASN A 490 -13.87 2.61 5.60
CA ASN A 490 -13.50 3.06 4.26
C ASN A 490 -14.16 4.41 3.96
N ILE A 491 -13.37 5.48 3.89
CA ILE A 491 -13.86 6.84 3.61
C ILE A 491 -13.47 7.19 2.17
N PRO A 492 -14.41 7.57 1.29
CA PRO A 492 -15.78 8.05 1.57
C PRO A 492 -16.85 6.95 1.70
N VAL A 493 -18.08 7.34 2.08
CA VAL A 493 -19.27 6.47 1.95
C VAL A 493 -19.41 6.01 0.50
N GLY A 494 -20.00 4.85 0.24
CA GLY A 494 -20.40 4.63 -1.14
C GLY A 494 -20.66 3.25 -1.67
N GLU A 495 -20.97 2.21 -0.91
CA GLU A 495 -21.31 0.91 -1.50
C GLU A 495 -22.16 0.03 -0.58
N VAL A 496 -22.78 -0.97 -1.19
CA VAL A 496 -23.27 -2.17 -0.50
C VAL A 496 -22.60 -3.38 -1.13
N PHE A 497 -22.05 -4.29 -0.33
CA PHE A 497 -21.25 -5.40 -0.85
C PHE A 497 -21.50 -6.73 -0.12
N THR A 498 -21.22 -7.84 -0.79
CA THR A 498 -21.36 -9.21 -0.25
C THR A 498 -20.22 -10.09 -0.74
N SER A 499 -19.86 -11.13 0.01
CA SER A 499 -19.15 -12.27 -0.58
C SER A 499 -20.17 -13.18 -1.27
N PRO A 500 -20.06 -13.40 -2.60
CA PRO A 500 -21.05 -14.18 -3.33
C PRO A 500 -20.88 -15.69 -3.09
N VAL A 501 -21.96 -16.44 -3.32
CA VAL A 501 -21.88 -17.90 -3.45
C VAL A 501 -21.24 -18.21 -4.79
N LEU A 502 -20.21 -19.06 -4.83
CA LEU A 502 -19.53 -19.36 -6.08
C LEU A 502 -20.40 -20.26 -6.98
N SER A 503 -20.95 -21.32 -6.42
CA SER A 503 -21.80 -22.27 -7.15
C SER A 503 -23.01 -21.57 -7.77
N GLY A 504 -23.13 -21.63 -9.10
CA GLY A 504 -24.21 -20.95 -9.82
C GLY A 504 -24.00 -19.45 -10.09
N THR A 505 -22.86 -18.88 -9.70
CA THR A 505 -22.37 -17.59 -10.19
C THR A 505 -21.66 -17.82 -11.54
N GLU A 506 -22.16 -17.21 -12.61
CA GLU A 506 -21.71 -17.50 -13.98
C GLU A 506 -21.94 -16.33 -14.93
N GLY A 507 -21.12 -16.27 -15.99
CA GLY A 507 -21.28 -15.30 -17.07
C GLY A 507 -20.02 -14.50 -17.36
N THR A 508 -20.19 -13.37 -18.04
CA THR A 508 -19.08 -12.54 -18.49
C THR A 508 -19.16 -11.18 -17.80
N LEU A 509 -18.06 -10.77 -17.19
CA LEU A 509 -17.77 -9.40 -16.83
C LEU A 509 -16.98 -8.75 -17.96
N PHE A 510 -17.36 -7.54 -18.35
CA PHE A 510 -16.66 -6.73 -19.34
C PHE A 510 -16.58 -5.27 -18.88
N VAL A 511 -15.44 -4.62 -19.13
CA VAL A 511 -15.27 -3.18 -18.92
C VAL A 511 -14.46 -2.59 -20.07
N GLY A 512 -14.98 -1.53 -20.70
CA GLY A 512 -14.32 -0.91 -21.86
C GLY A 512 -12.97 -0.27 -21.51
N SER A 513 -12.88 0.41 -20.36
CA SER A 513 -11.63 0.94 -19.83
C SER A 513 -11.66 0.95 -18.30
N VAL A 514 -10.66 0.34 -17.65
CA VAL A 514 -10.53 0.33 -16.19
C VAL A 514 -9.08 0.41 -15.77
N TYR A 515 -8.80 1.12 -14.68
CA TYR A 515 -7.46 1.20 -14.09
C TYR A 515 -7.37 0.26 -12.90
N ILE A 516 -6.32 -0.55 -12.86
CA ILE A 516 -6.03 -1.50 -11.79
C ILE A 516 -4.58 -1.33 -11.39
N GLY A 517 -4.35 -0.73 -10.22
CA GLY A 517 -3.04 -0.21 -9.84
C GLY A 517 -2.59 0.87 -10.83
N ASP A 518 -1.34 0.79 -11.29
CA ASP A 518 -0.78 1.73 -12.27
C ASP A 518 -1.15 1.41 -13.74
N PHE A 519 -1.98 0.38 -13.99
CA PHE A 519 -2.23 -0.13 -15.34
C PHE A 519 -3.66 0.13 -15.82
N GLN A 520 -3.78 0.73 -17.00
CA GLN A 520 -5.05 0.81 -17.73
C GLN A 520 -5.28 -0.47 -18.52
N PHE A 521 -6.45 -1.08 -18.35
CA PHE A 521 -6.95 -2.18 -19.18
C PHE A 521 -7.98 -1.68 -20.17
N LYS A 522 -7.86 -2.10 -21.43
CA LYS A 522 -8.80 -1.79 -22.51
C LYS A 522 -9.59 -3.06 -22.86
N ASP A 523 -10.91 -2.94 -22.98
CA ASP A 523 -11.84 -4.04 -23.28
C ASP A 523 -11.54 -5.29 -22.43
N LEU A 524 -11.35 -5.08 -21.13
CA LEU A 524 -11.09 -6.15 -20.17
C LEU A 524 -12.32 -7.06 -20.12
N TYR A 525 -12.11 -8.36 -20.22
CA TYR A 525 -13.15 -9.34 -19.97
C TYR A 525 -12.68 -10.46 -19.04
N MET A 526 -13.62 -10.98 -18.25
CA MET A 526 -13.43 -12.16 -17.42
C MET A 526 -14.69 -13.03 -17.50
N GLU A 527 -14.50 -14.31 -17.78
CA GLU A 527 -15.57 -15.30 -17.79
C GLU A 527 -15.54 -16.11 -16.50
N PHE A 528 -16.71 -16.23 -15.87
CA PHE A 528 -16.89 -16.96 -14.62
C PHE A 528 -17.71 -18.22 -14.84
N LYS A 529 -17.23 -19.31 -14.25
CA LYS A 529 -17.96 -20.57 -14.12
C LYS A 529 -17.91 -21.03 -12.68
N ASP A 530 -19.09 -21.19 -12.08
CA ASP A 530 -19.24 -21.48 -10.65
C ASP A 530 -18.37 -20.55 -9.80
N GLY A 531 -18.49 -19.24 -10.07
CA GLY A 531 -17.84 -18.16 -9.34
C GLY A 531 -16.32 -18.10 -9.53
N ARG A 532 -15.73 -18.93 -10.38
CA ARG A 532 -14.29 -18.95 -10.63
C ARG A 532 -13.98 -18.44 -12.02
N VAL A 533 -12.89 -17.69 -12.12
CA VAL A 533 -12.35 -17.23 -13.41
C VAL A 533 -11.97 -18.46 -14.24
N ALA A 534 -12.61 -18.58 -15.41
CA ALA A 534 -12.44 -19.65 -16.38
C ALA A 534 -11.73 -19.17 -17.66
N ASP A 535 -11.95 -17.92 -18.05
CA ASP A 535 -11.22 -17.25 -19.13
C ASP A 535 -11.08 -15.75 -18.86
N TYR A 536 -10.09 -15.12 -19.49
CA TYR A 536 -9.84 -13.68 -19.37
C TYR A 536 -8.98 -13.15 -20.51
N GLY A 537 -9.05 -11.84 -20.74
CA GLY A 537 -8.17 -11.14 -21.69
C GLY A 537 -8.46 -9.64 -21.72
N CYS A 538 -7.63 -8.91 -22.46
CA CYS A 538 -7.82 -7.49 -22.73
C CYS A 538 -7.26 -7.12 -24.12
N ALA A 539 -7.69 -5.98 -24.66
CA ALA A 539 -7.30 -5.46 -25.96
C ALA A 539 -6.14 -4.43 -25.88
N ASN A 540 -5.31 -4.52 -24.84
CA ASN A 540 -4.16 -3.62 -24.66
C ASN A 540 -3.08 -3.79 -25.76
N PHE A 541 -2.99 -4.99 -26.36
CA PHE A 541 -1.99 -5.36 -27.35
C PHE A 541 -2.66 -5.99 -28.57
N GLU A 542 -2.00 -5.91 -29.74
CA GLU A 542 -2.46 -6.60 -30.96
C GLU A 542 -2.36 -8.13 -30.83
N ASP A 543 -1.36 -8.64 -30.10
CA ASP A 543 -1.26 -10.06 -29.74
C ASP A 543 -2.06 -10.35 -28.47
N GLU A 544 -3.12 -11.16 -28.62
CA GLU A 544 -3.97 -11.61 -27.52
C GLU A 544 -3.17 -12.29 -26.40
N LYS A 545 -2.07 -12.97 -26.71
CA LYS A 545 -1.23 -13.62 -25.69
C LYS A 545 -0.59 -12.62 -24.74
N GLU A 546 -0.20 -11.44 -25.23
CA GLU A 546 0.37 -10.37 -24.42
C GLU A 546 -0.70 -9.75 -23.51
N GLY A 547 -1.90 -9.51 -24.03
CA GLY A 547 -3.05 -9.05 -23.23
C GLY A 547 -3.40 -10.03 -22.11
N ARG A 548 -3.43 -11.33 -22.42
CA ARG A 548 -3.65 -12.39 -21.42
C ARG A 548 -2.51 -12.45 -20.40
N ALA A 549 -1.26 -12.30 -20.81
CA ALA A 549 -0.12 -12.28 -19.89
C ALA A 549 -0.21 -11.10 -18.91
N LEU A 550 -0.62 -9.92 -19.39
CA LEU A 550 -0.85 -8.74 -18.54
C LEU A 550 -1.93 -9.00 -17.50
N VAL A 551 -3.10 -9.52 -17.91
CA VAL A 551 -4.18 -9.87 -16.98
C VAL A 551 -3.73 -10.93 -15.97
N LYS A 552 -2.98 -11.96 -16.41
CA LYS A 552 -2.46 -13.00 -15.53
C LYS A 552 -1.54 -12.42 -14.44
N GLN A 553 -0.65 -11.51 -14.82
CA GLN A 553 0.32 -10.92 -13.91
C GLN A 553 -0.33 -9.93 -12.94
N ILE A 554 -1.17 -9.02 -13.44
CA ILE A 554 -1.64 -7.87 -12.68
C ILE A 554 -2.91 -8.18 -11.90
N ILE A 555 -3.89 -8.86 -12.51
CA ILE A 555 -5.18 -9.17 -11.90
C ILE A 555 -5.14 -10.54 -11.23
N MET A 556 -4.68 -11.57 -11.97
CA MET A 556 -4.66 -12.94 -11.45
C MET A 556 -3.48 -13.21 -10.51
N LYS A 557 -2.54 -12.28 -10.36
CA LYS A 557 -1.31 -12.42 -9.54
C LYS A 557 -0.60 -13.76 -9.78
N ASN A 558 -0.49 -14.15 -11.04
CA ASN A 558 0.09 -15.41 -11.53
C ASN A 558 -0.66 -16.69 -11.14
N HIS A 559 -1.83 -16.60 -10.50
CA HIS A 559 -2.72 -17.74 -10.28
C HIS A 559 -3.41 -18.16 -11.58
N ASP A 560 -3.63 -19.46 -11.74
CA ASP A 560 -4.31 -19.98 -12.94
C ASP A 560 -5.82 -19.72 -12.90
N SER A 561 -6.41 -19.60 -11.71
CA SER A 561 -7.83 -19.32 -11.50
C SER A 561 -8.06 -18.75 -10.10
N LEU A 562 -8.85 -17.69 -10.00
CA LEU A 562 -9.27 -17.04 -8.75
C LEU A 562 -10.79 -17.13 -8.59
N PRO A 563 -11.31 -17.16 -7.35
CA PRO A 563 -12.75 -17.02 -7.10
C PRO A 563 -13.19 -15.55 -7.17
N MET A 564 -14.50 -15.33 -7.33
CA MET A 564 -15.13 -14.04 -7.11
C MET A 564 -15.24 -13.83 -5.59
N GLY A 565 -14.46 -12.89 -5.07
CA GLY A 565 -14.37 -12.58 -3.65
C GLY A 565 -15.48 -11.64 -3.18
N GLU A 566 -15.95 -10.76 -4.07
CA GLU A 566 -16.90 -9.70 -3.77
C GLU A 566 -17.82 -9.42 -4.96
N PHE A 567 -19.08 -9.10 -4.65
CA PHE A 567 -19.96 -8.34 -5.51
C PHE A 567 -20.49 -7.13 -4.75
N ALA A 568 -20.47 -5.96 -5.38
CA ALA A 568 -20.92 -4.73 -4.77
C ALA A 568 -21.64 -3.79 -5.74
N ILE A 569 -22.43 -2.90 -5.16
CA ILE A 569 -23.08 -1.79 -5.88
C ILE A 569 -22.59 -0.49 -5.26
N GLY A 570 -21.67 0.18 -5.96
CA GLY A 570 -21.29 1.55 -5.64
C GLY A 570 -22.49 2.48 -5.72
N THR A 571 -22.56 3.43 -4.79
CA THR A 571 -23.64 4.41 -4.59
C THR A 571 -23.10 5.84 -4.55
N ASN A 572 -21.78 6.06 -4.65
CA ASN A 572 -21.19 7.39 -4.63
C ASN A 572 -21.20 8.04 -6.01
N THR A 573 -22.41 8.35 -6.49
CA THR A 573 -22.64 9.07 -7.74
C THR A 573 -22.09 10.49 -7.72
N THR A 574 -21.87 11.06 -6.54
CA THR A 574 -21.15 12.33 -6.36
C THR A 574 -19.68 12.20 -6.78
N ALA A 575 -18.99 11.17 -6.33
CA ALA A 575 -17.61 10.91 -6.74
C ALA A 575 -17.54 10.61 -8.25
N TYR A 576 -18.49 9.81 -8.78
CA TYR A 576 -18.58 9.56 -10.22
C TYR A 576 -18.76 10.86 -11.03
N GLU A 577 -19.65 11.75 -10.59
CA GLU A 577 -19.89 13.04 -11.23
C GLU A 577 -18.63 13.91 -11.25
N VAL A 578 -17.95 14.04 -10.10
CA VAL A 578 -16.68 14.78 -9.99
C VAL A 578 -15.61 14.17 -10.91
N ALA A 579 -15.53 12.83 -10.96
CA ALA A 579 -14.61 12.11 -11.83
C ALA A 579 -14.84 12.43 -13.32
N GLN A 580 -16.10 12.51 -13.75
CA GLN A 580 -16.46 12.87 -15.12
C GLN A 580 -16.19 14.35 -15.41
N ARG A 581 -16.59 15.25 -14.49
CA ARG A 581 -16.43 16.70 -14.64
C ARG A 581 -14.96 17.11 -14.81
N TYR A 582 -14.06 16.48 -14.06
CA TYR A 582 -12.63 16.77 -14.10
C TYR A 582 -11.82 15.77 -14.95
N GLN A 583 -12.45 14.71 -15.47
CA GLN A 583 -11.81 13.64 -16.25
C GLN A 583 -10.67 12.97 -15.46
N ILE A 584 -10.99 12.49 -14.26
CA ILE A 584 -10.03 11.92 -13.30
C ILE A 584 -10.44 10.54 -12.78
N LEU A 585 -11.39 9.86 -13.44
CA LEU A 585 -11.85 8.54 -13.00
C LEU A 585 -10.71 7.52 -12.96
N ASP A 586 -9.80 7.61 -13.92
CA ASP A 586 -8.57 6.83 -14.02
C ASP A 586 -7.54 7.13 -12.93
N LYS A 587 -7.65 8.30 -12.30
CA LYS A 587 -6.74 8.76 -11.26
C LYS A 587 -7.24 8.46 -9.86
N PHE A 588 -8.50 8.03 -9.70
CA PHE A 588 -9.02 7.70 -8.37
C PHE A 588 -8.36 6.42 -7.83
N PRO A 589 -8.04 6.40 -6.52
CA PRO A 589 -7.61 5.18 -5.89
C PRO A 589 -8.80 4.21 -5.86
N ILE A 590 -8.53 2.90 -5.80
CA ILE A 590 -9.56 1.86 -5.77
C ILE A 590 -10.63 2.18 -4.70
N LEU A 591 -10.18 2.63 -3.52
CA LEU A 591 -11.03 3.10 -2.40
C LEU A 591 -12.18 4.03 -2.82
N ILE A 592 -11.95 4.94 -3.77
CA ILE A 592 -12.98 5.85 -4.30
C ILE A 592 -13.60 5.27 -5.56
N ALA A 593 -12.80 4.72 -6.47
CA ALA A 593 -13.24 4.25 -7.78
C ALA A 593 -14.30 3.14 -7.68
N GLU A 594 -14.13 2.19 -6.75
CA GLU A 594 -15.08 1.09 -6.51
C GLU A 594 -16.49 1.61 -6.16
N LYS A 595 -16.56 2.76 -5.49
CA LYS A 595 -17.81 3.39 -5.06
C LYS A 595 -18.55 4.11 -6.18
N THR A 596 -17.97 4.17 -7.39
CA THR A 596 -18.51 4.91 -8.56
C THR A 596 -19.28 4.05 -9.57
N GLY A 597 -19.58 2.80 -9.23
CA GLY A 597 -20.38 1.87 -10.05
C GLY A 597 -20.49 0.51 -9.38
N PRO A 598 -21.18 -0.49 -9.96
CA PRO A 598 -21.06 -1.85 -9.48
C PRO A 598 -19.67 -2.40 -9.77
N HIS A 599 -19.10 -3.12 -8.81
CA HIS A 599 -17.79 -3.74 -8.93
C HIS A 599 -17.77 -5.19 -8.45
N PHE A 600 -16.73 -5.88 -8.88
CA PHE A 600 -16.50 -7.29 -8.63
C PHE A 600 -15.04 -7.50 -8.29
N ALA A 601 -14.78 -8.18 -7.18
CA ALA A 601 -13.42 -8.54 -6.81
C ALA A 601 -13.08 -9.96 -7.25
N VAL A 602 -11.90 -10.14 -7.83
CA VAL A 602 -11.29 -11.47 -8.03
C VAL A 602 -10.18 -11.70 -7.01
N GLY A 603 -10.20 -12.89 -6.39
CA GLY A 603 -9.29 -13.25 -5.30
C GLY A 603 -10.03 -13.58 -4.01
N ASP A 604 -9.41 -13.25 -2.88
CA ASP A 604 -9.92 -13.49 -1.54
C ASP A 604 -11.20 -12.68 -1.27
N THR A 605 -12.02 -13.12 -0.32
CA THR A 605 -13.17 -12.29 0.12
C THR A 605 -12.66 -11.02 0.81
N CYS A 606 -13.44 -9.94 0.79
CA CYS A 606 -13.14 -8.70 1.54
C CYS A 606 -13.08 -8.93 3.07
N TYR A 607 -13.59 -10.08 3.53
CA TYR A 607 -13.48 -10.53 4.91
C TYR A 607 -12.32 -11.49 5.15
N SER A 608 -11.34 -11.62 4.25
CA SER A 608 -10.20 -12.51 4.44
C SER A 608 -9.55 -12.31 5.82
N TRP A 609 -9.43 -13.40 6.59
CA TRP A 609 -8.96 -13.44 7.99
C TRP A 609 -9.92 -12.84 9.03
N MET A 610 -11.08 -12.37 8.60
CA MET A 610 -12.12 -11.73 9.41
C MET A 610 -13.49 -12.42 9.25
N GLU A 611 -13.57 -13.55 8.53
CA GLU A 611 -14.82 -14.24 8.25
C GLU A 611 -15.54 -14.71 9.52
N ASP A 612 -14.79 -15.02 10.58
CA ASP A 612 -15.32 -15.45 11.87
C ASP A 612 -15.62 -14.28 12.83
N CYS A 613 -15.30 -13.03 12.43
CA CYS A 613 -15.58 -11.84 13.23
C CYS A 613 -17.06 -11.43 13.09
N PRO A 614 -17.82 -11.27 14.19
CA PRO A 614 -19.19 -10.79 14.11
C PRO A 614 -19.19 -9.33 13.63
N MET A 615 -19.97 -9.07 12.58
CA MET A 615 -20.10 -7.77 11.92
C MET A 615 -21.57 -7.45 11.78
N PHE A 616 -21.97 -6.22 12.10
CA PHE A 616 -23.36 -5.82 12.10
C PHE A 616 -23.56 -4.55 11.29
N ASN A 617 -24.61 -4.55 10.48
CA ASN A 617 -25.06 -3.34 9.83
C ASN A 617 -25.67 -2.35 10.84
N PRO A 618 -25.81 -1.07 10.47
CA PRO A 618 -26.46 -0.06 11.31
C PRO A 618 -27.90 -0.40 11.74
N ASP A 619 -28.60 -1.27 11.00
CA ASP A 619 -29.93 -1.78 11.34
C ASP A 619 -29.91 -2.90 12.43
N GLY A 620 -28.71 -3.35 12.81
CA GLY A 620 -28.47 -4.38 13.82
C GLY A 620 -28.50 -5.82 13.29
N LYS A 621 -28.68 -6.04 11.99
CA LYS A 621 -28.57 -7.38 11.39
C LYS A 621 -27.10 -7.80 11.28
N GLU A 622 -26.82 -9.07 11.57
CA GLU A 622 -25.51 -9.67 11.39
C GLU A 622 -25.27 -9.96 9.91
N ILE A 623 -24.11 -9.54 9.41
CA ILE A 623 -23.67 -9.85 8.05
C ILE A 623 -23.19 -11.30 8.02
N VAL A 624 -23.87 -12.15 7.26
CA VAL A 624 -23.57 -13.59 7.22
C VAL A 624 -22.83 -14.03 5.95
N ALA A 625 -22.86 -13.26 4.86
CA ALA A 625 -22.18 -13.62 3.62
C ALA A 625 -20.73 -13.10 3.61
N LYS A 626 -19.89 -13.67 4.48
CA LYS A 626 -18.47 -13.31 4.66
C LYS A 626 -17.48 -14.29 4.05
N GLU A 627 -17.95 -15.51 3.75
CA GLU A 627 -17.13 -16.60 3.21
C GLU A 627 -17.81 -17.24 2.01
N ASN A 628 -17.01 -17.94 1.21
CA ASN A 628 -17.46 -18.71 0.05
C ASN A 628 -16.84 -20.12 0.06
N GLU A 629 -17.13 -20.93 -0.96
CA GLU A 629 -16.71 -22.33 -1.06
C GLU A 629 -15.18 -22.52 -1.08
N ILE A 630 -14.41 -21.46 -1.34
CA ILE A 630 -12.95 -21.49 -1.26
C ILE A 630 -12.46 -20.97 0.09
N SER A 631 -12.92 -19.80 0.56
CA SER A 631 -12.43 -19.23 1.82
C SER A 631 -12.85 -20.04 3.06
N VAL A 632 -13.95 -20.80 3.00
CA VAL A 632 -14.34 -21.74 4.07
C VAL A 632 -13.28 -22.82 4.35
N ARG A 633 -12.45 -23.14 3.36
CA ARG A 633 -11.35 -24.11 3.47
C ARG A 633 -10.20 -23.63 4.34
N ARG A 634 -10.22 -22.37 4.82
CA ARG A 634 -9.24 -21.84 5.78
C ARG A 634 -9.13 -22.70 7.05
N ASN A 635 -10.22 -23.37 7.42
CA ASN A 635 -10.27 -24.29 8.56
C ASN A 635 -9.52 -25.60 8.32
N GLU A 636 -9.20 -25.93 7.07
CA GLU A 636 -8.50 -27.15 6.64
C GLU A 636 -7.09 -26.85 6.13
N ASP A 637 -6.98 -25.92 5.17
CA ASP A 637 -5.74 -25.49 4.52
C ASP A 637 -5.82 -23.99 4.16
N PRO A 638 -5.32 -23.10 5.04
CA PRO A 638 -5.26 -21.66 4.77
C PRO A 638 -4.56 -21.29 3.46
N CYS A 639 -3.54 -22.04 3.04
CA CYS A 639 -2.82 -21.75 1.80
C CYS A 639 -3.65 -22.06 0.54
N ALA A 640 -4.66 -22.92 0.66
CA ALA A 640 -5.60 -23.20 -0.42
C ALA A 640 -6.87 -22.32 -0.36
N ALA A 641 -7.05 -21.55 0.71
CA ALA A 641 -8.17 -20.66 0.94
C ALA A 641 -7.83 -19.19 0.63
N TYR A 642 -6.57 -18.78 0.88
CA TYR A 642 -6.10 -17.41 0.70
C TYR A 642 -5.01 -17.30 -0.38
N PHE A 643 -5.32 -16.51 -1.40
CA PHE A 643 -4.48 -16.21 -2.55
C PHE A 643 -3.60 -14.97 -2.32
N SER A 644 -3.80 -14.25 -1.21
CA SER A 644 -3.14 -12.98 -0.88
C SER A 644 -3.37 -11.89 -1.94
N CYS A 645 -4.56 -11.88 -2.55
CA CYS A 645 -4.95 -10.89 -3.54
C CYS A 645 -6.46 -10.66 -3.52
N HIS A 646 -6.86 -9.42 -3.80
CA HIS A 646 -8.24 -8.98 -3.94
C HIS A 646 -8.18 -7.80 -4.91
N THR A 647 -8.82 -7.94 -6.07
CA THR A 647 -8.71 -6.95 -7.16
C THR A 647 -10.10 -6.57 -7.64
N ASP A 648 -10.50 -5.34 -7.34
CA ASP A 648 -11.77 -4.76 -7.72
C ASP A 648 -11.80 -4.29 -9.17
N ILE A 649 -12.88 -4.62 -9.86
CA ILE A 649 -13.13 -4.27 -11.25
C ILE A 649 -14.50 -3.61 -11.33
N THR A 650 -14.50 -2.29 -11.56
CA THR A 650 -15.72 -1.47 -11.56
C THR A 650 -16.27 -1.28 -12.97
N ILE A 651 -17.57 -1.50 -13.16
CA ILE A 651 -18.28 -1.11 -14.37
C ILE A 651 -18.78 0.33 -14.19
N PRO A 652 -18.39 1.29 -15.05
CA PRO A 652 -18.89 2.65 -14.94
C PRO A 652 -20.41 2.71 -15.23
N TYR A 653 -21.14 3.61 -14.58
CA TYR A 653 -22.60 3.75 -14.80
C TYR A 653 -22.98 3.99 -16.27
N SER A 654 -22.11 4.66 -17.03
CA SER A 654 -22.27 4.90 -18.48
C SER A 654 -22.22 3.63 -19.35
N GLU A 655 -21.73 2.51 -18.81
CA GLU A 655 -21.68 1.21 -19.49
C GLU A 655 -22.67 0.20 -18.91
N LEU A 656 -23.44 0.56 -17.88
CA LEU A 656 -24.33 -0.32 -17.14
C LEU A 656 -25.78 -0.22 -17.64
N ASP A 657 -26.35 -1.33 -18.11
CA ASP A 657 -27.78 -1.40 -18.49
C ASP A 657 -28.65 -1.54 -17.23
N ARG A 658 -28.57 -2.68 -16.55
CA ARG A 658 -29.46 -2.98 -15.43
C ARG A 658 -28.81 -3.87 -14.38
N ILE A 659 -29.28 -3.69 -13.14
CA ILE A 659 -29.07 -4.61 -12.02
C ILE A 659 -30.44 -5.03 -11.51
N GLU A 660 -30.72 -6.32 -11.56
CA GLU A 660 -32.00 -6.90 -11.15
C GLU A 660 -31.79 -7.91 -10.02
N ALA A 661 -32.50 -7.71 -8.91
CA ALA A 661 -32.61 -8.70 -7.85
C ALA A 661 -33.70 -9.71 -8.25
N VAL A 662 -33.34 -10.99 -8.43
CA VAL A 662 -34.24 -12.04 -8.89
C VAL A 662 -34.64 -12.95 -7.73
N HIS A 663 -35.94 -13.04 -7.47
CA HIS A 663 -36.50 -13.83 -6.38
C HIS A 663 -36.64 -15.32 -6.75
N GLU A 664 -36.84 -16.19 -5.75
CA GLU A 664 -37.01 -17.64 -5.93
C GLU A 664 -38.20 -17.99 -6.87
N ASP A 665 -39.22 -17.13 -6.94
CA ASP A 665 -40.39 -17.29 -7.82
C ASP A 665 -40.18 -16.74 -9.24
N GLY A 666 -39.00 -16.18 -9.53
CA GLY A 666 -38.63 -15.59 -10.81
C GLY A 666 -39.10 -14.15 -11.02
N THR A 667 -39.79 -13.55 -10.05
CA THR A 667 -40.07 -12.10 -10.06
C THR A 667 -38.76 -11.31 -9.92
N LYS A 668 -38.78 -10.08 -10.41
CA LYS A 668 -37.59 -9.23 -10.49
C LYS A 668 -37.85 -7.86 -9.89
N THR A 669 -36.94 -7.40 -9.05
CA THR A 669 -36.88 -6.03 -8.57
C THR A 669 -35.71 -5.33 -9.25
N ALA A 670 -35.98 -4.27 -10.01
CA ALA A 670 -34.92 -3.48 -10.62
C ALA A 670 -34.30 -2.56 -9.56
N ILE A 671 -32.97 -2.63 -9.41
CA ILE A 671 -32.18 -1.72 -8.58
C ILE A 671 -31.69 -0.57 -9.45
N ILE A 672 -31.09 -0.92 -10.59
CA ILE A 672 -30.61 0.01 -11.61
C ILE A 672 -31.24 -0.35 -12.96
N ALA A 673 -31.63 0.66 -13.74
CA ALA A 673 -32.03 0.53 -15.14
C ALA A 673 -31.57 1.76 -15.95
N GLY A 674 -30.98 1.51 -17.13
CA GLY A 674 -30.35 2.54 -17.96
C GLY A 674 -29.24 3.32 -17.26
N GLY A 675 -28.44 2.65 -16.42
CA GLY A 675 -27.36 3.29 -15.64
C GLY A 675 -27.84 4.16 -14.48
N ARG A 676 -29.13 4.12 -14.13
CA ARG A 676 -29.75 4.95 -13.09
C ARG A 676 -30.42 4.14 -12.00
N PHE A 677 -30.43 4.65 -10.78
CA PHE A 677 -31.12 4.02 -9.66
C PHE A 677 -32.64 4.17 -9.83
N VAL A 678 -33.38 3.06 -9.81
CA VAL A 678 -34.85 3.05 -10.03
C VAL A 678 -35.63 2.45 -8.86
N LEU A 679 -34.94 1.92 -7.86
CA LEU A 679 -35.55 1.41 -6.64
C LEU A 679 -36.12 2.56 -5.80
N PRO A 680 -37.36 2.49 -5.29
CA PRO A 680 -37.89 3.51 -4.40
C PRO A 680 -36.98 3.76 -3.19
N GLY A 681 -36.74 5.03 -2.86
CA GLY A 681 -35.84 5.44 -1.78
C GLY A 681 -34.39 5.71 -2.21
N THR A 682 -34.06 5.48 -3.49
CA THR A 682 -32.71 5.72 -4.05
C THR A 682 -32.61 6.95 -4.95
N GLU A 683 -33.70 7.74 -5.05
CA GLU A 683 -33.82 8.84 -6.00
C GLU A 683 -32.74 9.90 -5.81
N LYS A 684 -32.28 10.12 -4.59
CA LYS A 684 -31.20 11.06 -4.26
C LYS A 684 -29.87 10.74 -4.94
N LEU A 685 -29.59 9.47 -5.21
CA LEU A 685 -28.35 9.06 -5.91
C LEU A 685 -28.34 9.53 -7.37
N ASN A 686 -29.50 9.86 -7.94
CA ASN A 686 -29.59 10.31 -9.32
C ASN A 686 -29.31 11.81 -9.49
N GLU A 687 -29.35 12.62 -8.42
CA GLU A 687 -29.15 14.07 -8.52
C GLU A 687 -27.76 14.46 -9.08
N PRO A 688 -26.64 13.83 -8.65
CA PRO A 688 -25.34 14.07 -9.28
C PRO A 688 -25.29 13.64 -10.75
N LEU A 689 -25.90 12.49 -11.09
CA LEU A 689 -25.92 11.98 -12.46
C LEU A 689 -26.69 12.90 -13.42
N ASP A 690 -27.70 13.62 -12.93
CA ASP A 690 -28.44 14.60 -13.73
C ASP A 690 -27.61 15.83 -14.07
N SER A 691 -26.64 16.19 -13.24
CA SER A 691 -25.75 17.31 -13.52
C SER A 691 -24.78 17.04 -14.67
N LEU A 692 -24.53 15.77 -15.03
CA LEU A 692 -23.70 15.38 -16.17
C LEU A 692 -24.40 15.57 -17.53
N ASN A 693 -25.73 15.65 -17.54
CA ASN A 693 -26.54 15.79 -18.76
C ASN A 693 -26.89 17.24 -19.09
N ASN A 694 -26.44 18.20 -18.27
CA ASN A 694 -26.59 19.64 -18.46
C ASN A 694 -25.24 20.27 -18.82
#